data_AF-A0AAF0LZJ9-F1
#
_entry.id   AF-A0AAF0LZJ9-F1
#
_cell.length_a   1.000
_cell.length_b   1.000
_cell.length_c   1.000
_cell.angle_alpha   90.00
_cell.angle_beta   90.00
_cell.angle_gamma   90.00
#
_symmetry.space_group_name_H-M   'P 1'
#
loop_
_entity.id
_entity.type
_entity.pdbx_description
1 polymer ?
#
loop_
_entity_poly.entity_id
_entity_poly.type
_entity_poly.pdbx_seq_one_letter_code
_entity_poly.pdbx_strand_id
1 'polypeptide(L)'
;MSGIVAAVAAVALVVLPAAGAQATAPVDIGSAYVVDDAGALTRAQQADVEQAVQQLYTDTKTQLYVVFVPSFTDPSDHTAWGAATMQRNQIETDGILLSVAVDERNYDVQQTNETAISSSDVENAVDTALLPRLKQGDWSGAATAFAGGLQQSQQPADLTWLWILLGLAVLAAVVAVLVIRTRNKRRAAAARVQQEQTLAELERRAGGALVTIDDEIRTAEQEVGFASAQFGEDAAKPFADTVAIAKREVRKAFALQQQLDDEVPDTPQQRVDWSNQIITTCEQAHAALEAQTEAFDQLRALEDTVDTASADLTTSLAAAPAAVDAARAALERVRSAYTGRTLATVADNVDQAAEVLQYADERAAAARTALAAGDRGEAVVAVRDGQHALAQVQQLTGAVTAAETTFADAATRAEAMRADIEGDLAAAGTLRTGGPDLAAAVARAQRVLRADVDPRDPVGAVDALTKANTDIDAALASARTAEEQHRRATQALDAALRDARGRITQARQYVTAHRGGVGSTARTRLSEAERALDDALDLATTDPQRALQAARAAEQYAAAAIDEANDDMGGWPGAGGGMGGGRGGAQLGGLVTGIVLGGAGTGEGGVDVGVGGGFGGGGGFSGGGGGGGGGGFSGGGRF
;
A
#
# COMPACT_ATOMS: atom_id res chain seq x y z
N MET A 1 -67.61 44.49 64.57
CA MET A 1 -67.22 45.82 64.03
C MET A 1 -66.95 45.62 62.55
N SER A 2 -67.87 46.04 61.68
CA SER A 2 -67.83 47.36 61.00
C SER A 2 -66.79 47.37 59.86
N GLY A 3 -67.13 47.55 58.59
CA GLY A 3 -68.46 47.64 57.99
C GLY A 3 -68.43 48.00 56.50
N ILE A 4 -69.64 48.13 55.93
CA ILE A 4 -70.05 49.12 54.91
C ILE A 4 -69.67 48.87 53.44
N VAL A 5 -70.71 49.00 52.60
CA VAL A 5 -70.73 48.97 51.13
C VAL A 5 -70.39 50.33 50.55
N ALA A 6 -69.55 50.39 49.51
CA ALA A 6 -69.61 51.40 48.44
C ALA A 6 -68.72 50.98 47.24
N ALA A 7 -69.31 50.45 46.18
CA ALA A 7 -68.63 50.28 44.89
C ALA A 7 -69.26 51.24 43.88
N VAL A 8 -68.59 52.35 43.58
CA VAL A 8 -69.00 53.32 42.55
C VAL A 8 -68.12 53.11 41.33
N ALA A 9 -68.70 52.58 40.25
CA ALA A 9 -68.03 52.47 38.96
C ALA A 9 -68.06 53.83 38.24
N ALA A 10 -66.90 54.47 38.10
CA ALA A 10 -66.72 55.64 37.27
C ALA A 10 -65.91 55.26 36.01
N VAL A 11 -66.55 55.34 34.84
CA VAL A 11 -65.90 55.10 33.55
C VAL A 11 -65.04 56.32 33.20
N ALA A 12 -63.71 56.15 33.21
CA ALA A 12 -62.76 57.11 32.66
C ALA A 12 -62.20 56.55 31.36
N LEU A 13 -62.78 56.96 30.23
CA LEU A 13 -62.30 56.63 28.89
C LEU A 13 -61.02 57.43 28.58
N VAL A 14 -59.85 56.87 28.93
CA VAL A 14 -58.57 57.44 28.48
C VAL A 14 -58.35 56.99 27.03
N VAL A 15 -58.54 57.91 26.10
CA VAL A 15 -58.08 57.75 24.71
C VAL A 15 -56.55 57.86 24.73
N LEU A 16 -55.88 56.72 24.91
CA LEU A 16 -54.49 56.59 24.49
C LEU A 16 -54.48 56.69 22.95
N PRO A 17 -53.61 57.51 22.34
CA PRO A 17 -53.41 57.41 20.91
C PRO A 17 -52.92 55.99 20.62
N ALA A 18 -53.60 55.28 19.73
CA ALA A 18 -53.00 54.13 19.10
C ALA A 18 -51.71 54.64 18.43
N ALA A 19 -50.55 54.17 18.88
CA ALA A 19 -49.34 54.31 18.11
C ALA A 19 -49.60 53.57 16.81
N GLY A 20 -49.93 54.34 15.75
CA GLY A 20 -50.06 53.76 14.42
C GLY A 20 -48.75 53.08 14.11
N ALA A 21 -48.81 51.78 13.80
CA ALA A 21 -47.65 51.05 13.32
C ALA A 21 -47.16 51.77 12.05
N GLN A 22 -46.11 52.56 12.20
CA GLN A 22 -45.44 53.20 11.08
C GLN A 22 -44.84 52.07 10.26
N ALA A 23 -45.29 51.91 9.01
CA ALA A 23 -44.68 50.95 8.12
C ALA A 23 -43.24 51.39 7.85
N THR A 24 -42.28 50.52 8.15
CA THR A 24 -40.87 50.69 7.82
C THR A 24 -40.68 50.42 6.33
N ALA A 25 -41.00 51.44 5.53
CA ALA A 25 -40.77 51.46 4.10
C ALA A 25 -39.26 51.38 3.77
N PRO A 26 -38.87 51.07 2.52
CA PRO A 26 -37.47 51.01 2.11
C PRO A 26 -36.76 52.33 2.37
N VAL A 27 -35.61 52.26 3.05
CA VAL A 27 -34.91 53.44 3.58
C VAL A 27 -34.24 54.24 2.47
N ASP A 28 -34.20 55.57 2.63
CA ASP A 28 -33.38 56.47 1.79
C ASP A 28 -32.00 56.61 2.45
N ILE A 29 -30.99 56.02 1.81
CA ILE A 29 -29.62 55.92 2.29
C ILE A 29 -28.83 57.20 1.96
N GLY A 30 -29.30 58.00 0.98
CA GLY A 30 -28.68 59.27 0.60
C GLY A 30 -27.21 59.14 0.23
N SER A 31 -26.34 59.85 0.95
CA SER A 31 -24.87 59.77 0.80
C SER A 31 -24.18 58.97 1.90
N ALA A 32 -24.94 58.26 2.75
CA ALA A 32 -24.38 57.38 3.76
C ALA A 32 -24.07 56.00 3.17
N TYR A 33 -23.31 55.20 3.92
CA TYR A 33 -23.17 53.76 3.66
C TYR A 33 -23.66 52.90 4.83
N VAL A 34 -23.99 53.51 5.96
CA VAL A 34 -24.54 52.86 7.15
C VAL A 34 -25.75 53.68 7.61
N VAL A 35 -26.90 53.02 7.80
CA VAL A 35 -28.11 53.62 8.37
C VAL A 35 -28.62 52.75 9.50
N ASP A 36 -28.97 53.36 10.63
CA ASP A 36 -29.48 52.67 11.81
C ASP A 36 -30.75 53.37 12.32
N ASP A 37 -31.89 53.00 11.73
CA ASP A 37 -33.22 53.42 12.16
C ASP A 37 -33.76 52.56 13.33
N ALA A 38 -33.08 51.44 13.64
CA ALA A 38 -33.39 50.59 14.79
C ALA A 38 -32.80 51.11 16.12
N GLY A 39 -31.77 51.94 16.07
CA GLY A 39 -30.96 52.30 17.25
C GLY A 39 -30.13 51.13 17.77
N ALA A 40 -29.72 50.23 16.88
CA ALA A 40 -28.97 49.02 17.17
C ALA A 40 -27.48 49.28 17.48
N LEU A 41 -26.94 50.43 17.08
CA LEU A 41 -25.53 50.79 17.19
C LEU A 41 -25.31 51.97 18.14
N THR A 42 -24.28 51.91 18.97
CA THR A 42 -23.71 53.12 19.58
C THR A 42 -22.91 53.91 18.55
N ARG A 43 -22.68 55.21 18.79
CA ARG A 43 -21.88 56.06 17.87
C ARG A 43 -20.46 55.53 17.58
N ALA A 44 -19.87 54.81 18.54
CA ALA A 44 -18.55 54.17 18.34
C ALA A 44 -18.68 52.99 17.36
N GLN A 45 -19.63 52.10 17.61
CA GLN A 45 -19.94 50.97 16.73
C GLN A 45 -20.35 51.40 15.32
N GLN A 46 -21.11 52.49 15.18
CA GLN A 46 -21.45 53.05 13.87
C GLN A 46 -20.19 53.50 13.12
N ALA A 47 -19.28 54.22 13.78
CA ALA A 47 -18.01 54.63 13.18
C ALA A 47 -17.11 53.43 12.81
N ASP A 48 -17.11 52.36 13.61
CA ASP A 48 -16.38 51.11 13.31
C ASP A 48 -16.93 50.43 12.04
N VAL A 49 -18.26 50.37 11.88
CA VAL A 49 -18.91 49.82 10.67
C VAL A 49 -18.66 50.72 9.45
N GLU A 50 -18.79 52.04 9.58
CA GLU A 50 -18.49 53.01 8.52
C GLU A 50 -17.03 52.90 8.05
N GLN A 51 -16.08 52.75 8.98
CA GLN A 51 -14.67 52.54 8.67
C GLN A 51 -14.43 51.22 7.92
N ALA A 52 -15.05 50.11 8.36
CA ALA A 52 -14.89 48.81 7.70
C ALA A 52 -15.46 48.82 6.27
N VAL A 53 -16.61 49.45 6.08
CA VAL A 53 -17.22 49.66 4.75
C VAL A 53 -16.34 50.53 3.85
N GLN A 54 -15.81 51.65 4.39
CA GLN A 54 -14.93 52.53 3.63
C GLN A 54 -13.61 51.85 3.25
N GLN A 55 -13.08 50.97 4.10
CA GLN A 55 -11.90 50.17 3.81
C GLN A 55 -12.17 49.14 2.71
N LEU A 56 -13.31 48.43 2.77
CA LEU A 56 -13.73 47.51 1.71
C LEU A 56 -13.81 48.21 0.33
N TYR A 57 -14.45 49.38 0.26
CA TYR A 57 -14.52 50.18 -0.97
C TYR A 57 -13.14 50.68 -1.43
N THR A 58 -12.27 51.06 -0.49
CA THR A 58 -10.91 51.51 -0.80
C THR A 58 -10.11 50.40 -1.51
N ASP A 59 -10.21 49.18 -1.01
CA ASP A 59 -9.40 48.05 -1.50
C ASP A 59 -10.02 47.36 -2.73
N THR A 60 -11.35 47.15 -2.74
CA THR A 60 -12.05 46.31 -3.74
C THR A 60 -12.86 47.09 -4.77
N LYS A 61 -13.07 48.39 -4.57
CA LYS A 61 -14.03 49.25 -5.30
C LYS A 61 -15.50 48.83 -5.21
N THR A 62 -15.82 47.77 -4.47
CA THR A 62 -17.20 47.34 -4.19
C THR A 62 -17.78 48.20 -3.06
N GLN A 63 -18.98 48.75 -3.27
CA GLN A 63 -19.72 49.53 -2.28
C GLN A 63 -20.58 48.60 -1.43
N LEU A 64 -20.37 48.61 -0.11
CA LEU A 64 -21.25 47.92 0.84
C LEU A 64 -22.15 48.94 1.53
N TYR A 65 -23.45 48.67 1.51
CA TYR A 65 -24.47 49.44 2.21
C TYR A 65 -25.02 48.59 3.37
N VAL A 66 -25.09 49.15 4.57
CA VAL A 66 -25.57 48.45 5.77
C VAL A 66 -26.76 49.19 6.36
N VAL A 67 -27.89 48.52 6.52
CA VAL A 67 -29.14 49.12 7.00
C VAL A 67 -29.71 48.29 8.15
N PHE A 68 -29.83 48.91 9.33
CA PHE A 68 -30.51 48.35 10.49
C PHE A 68 -31.89 49.00 10.66
N VAL A 69 -32.93 48.19 10.66
CA VAL A 69 -34.34 48.59 10.82
C VAL A 69 -35.04 47.75 11.89
N PRO A 70 -36.13 48.21 12.52
CA PRO A 70 -36.86 47.41 13.50
C PRO A 70 -37.45 46.12 12.89
N SER A 71 -38.16 46.24 11.76
CA SER A 71 -38.91 45.16 11.09
C SER A 71 -39.08 45.44 9.59
N PHE A 72 -39.23 44.38 8.78
CA PHE A 72 -39.60 44.51 7.37
C PHE A 72 -41.14 44.49 7.26
N THR A 73 -41.75 45.60 6.86
CA THR A 73 -43.22 45.76 6.93
C THR A 73 -43.90 46.25 5.66
N ASP A 74 -43.19 46.93 4.76
CA ASP A 74 -43.69 47.28 3.42
C ASP A 74 -42.54 47.31 2.40
N PRO A 75 -42.29 46.22 1.65
CA PRO A 75 -42.89 44.89 1.78
C PRO A 75 -42.40 44.13 3.03
N SER A 76 -43.13 43.10 3.44
CA SER A 76 -42.75 42.25 4.60
C SER A 76 -41.85 41.07 4.25
N ASP A 77 -41.63 40.80 2.97
CA ASP A 77 -40.64 39.83 2.50
C ASP A 77 -39.26 40.50 2.48
N HIS A 78 -38.27 39.87 3.11
CA HIS A 78 -36.96 40.48 3.35
C HIS A 78 -36.19 40.73 2.04
N THR A 79 -36.31 39.83 1.07
CA THR A 79 -35.69 39.96 -0.26
C THR A 79 -36.42 40.98 -1.12
N ALA A 80 -37.75 41.04 -1.06
CA ALA A 80 -38.49 42.13 -1.70
C ALA A 80 -38.15 43.50 -1.09
N TRP A 81 -37.90 43.58 0.23
CA TRP A 81 -37.56 44.82 0.92
C TRP A 81 -36.14 45.28 0.59
N GLY A 82 -35.16 44.37 0.58
CA GLY A 82 -33.80 44.65 0.11
C GLY A 82 -33.78 45.14 -1.35
N ALA A 83 -34.52 44.47 -2.24
CA ALA A 83 -34.59 44.83 -3.65
C ALA A 83 -35.25 46.20 -3.87
N ALA A 84 -36.34 46.49 -3.15
CA ALA A 84 -36.97 47.81 -3.16
C ALA A 84 -36.05 48.90 -2.59
N THR A 85 -35.21 48.57 -1.61
CA THR A 85 -34.19 49.49 -1.06
C THR A 85 -33.09 49.78 -2.08
N MET A 86 -32.54 48.76 -2.77
CA MET A 86 -31.56 48.97 -3.84
C MET A 86 -32.15 49.81 -4.99
N GLN A 87 -33.38 49.50 -5.41
CA GLN A 87 -34.08 50.26 -6.45
C GLN A 87 -34.34 51.72 -6.05
N ARG A 88 -34.79 51.96 -4.81
CA ARG A 88 -35.03 53.32 -4.29
C ARG A 88 -33.76 54.17 -4.28
N ASN A 89 -32.62 53.57 -3.95
CA ASN A 89 -31.32 54.24 -3.83
C ASN A 89 -30.46 54.18 -5.09
N GLN A 90 -30.99 53.66 -6.21
CA GLN A 90 -30.29 53.58 -7.51
C GLN A 90 -28.95 52.81 -7.43
N ILE A 91 -28.91 51.74 -6.63
CA ILE A 91 -27.73 50.86 -6.49
C ILE A 91 -27.73 49.88 -7.67
N GLU A 92 -27.15 50.29 -8.79
CA GLU A 92 -27.21 49.57 -10.08
C GLU A 92 -25.98 48.67 -10.36
N THR A 93 -24.78 49.07 -9.95
CA THR A 93 -23.50 48.34 -10.15
C THR A 93 -22.59 48.43 -8.93
N ASP A 94 -21.60 47.52 -8.83
CA ASP A 94 -20.57 47.44 -7.77
C ASP A 94 -21.09 47.43 -6.32
N GLY A 95 -22.41 47.26 -6.13
CA GLY A 95 -23.09 47.37 -4.85
C GLY A 95 -23.43 46.02 -4.20
N ILE A 96 -23.26 45.96 -2.88
CA ILE A 96 -23.80 44.96 -1.97
C ILE A 96 -24.65 45.68 -0.92
N LEU A 97 -25.87 45.23 -0.67
CA LEU A 97 -26.73 45.71 0.43
C LEU A 97 -26.88 44.62 1.48
N LEU A 98 -26.60 44.95 2.75
CA LEU A 98 -26.93 44.19 3.94
C LEU A 98 -28.08 44.90 4.67
N SER A 99 -29.24 44.25 4.77
CA SER A 99 -30.41 44.74 5.50
C SER A 99 -30.68 43.84 6.70
N VAL A 100 -30.90 44.41 7.90
CA VAL A 100 -31.15 43.66 9.13
C VAL A 100 -32.38 44.20 9.87
N ALA A 101 -33.41 43.38 9.99
CA ALA A 101 -34.57 43.61 10.85
C ALA A 101 -34.29 43.09 12.27
N VAL A 102 -33.99 44.04 13.16
CA VAL A 102 -33.42 43.80 14.49
C VAL A 102 -34.41 43.14 15.46
N ASP A 103 -35.67 43.59 15.48
CA ASP A 103 -36.70 43.03 16.38
C ASP A 103 -37.20 41.66 15.86
N GLU A 104 -37.21 41.47 14.54
CA GLU A 104 -37.70 40.25 13.90
C GLU A 104 -36.63 39.15 13.79
N ARG A 105 -35.35 39.48 14.05
CA ARG A 105 -34.17 38.64 13.82
C ARG A 105 -34.16 38.05 12.41
N ASN A 106 -34.28 38.93 11.43
CA ASN A 106 -34.33 38.59 10.01
C ASN A 106 -33.31 39.47 9.27
N TYR A 107 -32.65 38.94 8.25
CA TYR A 107 -31.69 39.71 7.44
C TYR A 107 -31.82 39.35 5.97
N ASP A 108 -31.28 40.22 5.11
CA ASP A 108 -31.20 40.03 3.68
C ASP A 108 -29.89 40.62 3.16
N VAL A 109 -29.21 39.90 2.26
CA VAL A 109 -28.03 40.35 1.54
C VAL A 109 -28.29 40.24 0.04
N GLN A 110 -28.07 41.33 -0.68
CA GLN A 110 -28.20 41.39 -2.14
C GLN A 110 -26.96 41.99 -2.78
N GLN A 111 -26.60 41.46 -3.94
CA GLN A 111 -25.45 41.86 -4.73
C GLN A 111 -25.89 42.22 -6.16
N THR A 112 -25.38 43.33 -6.68
CA THR A 112 -25.54 43.70 -8.11
C THR A 112 -24.79 42.74 -9.04
N ASN A 113 -25.18 42.63 -10.31
CA ASN A 113 -24.62 41.63 -11.24
C ASN A 113 -23.15 41.86 -11.64
N GLU A 114 -22.59 43.04 -11.35
CA GLU A 114 -21.22 43.42 -11.68
C GLU A 114 -20.58 43.98 -10.41
N THR A 115 -19.82 43.16 -9.67
CA THR A 115 -18.92 43.61 -8.60
C THR A 115 -17.59 42.86 -8.68
N ALA A 116 -16.53 43.41 -8.08
CA ALA A 116 -15.22 42.76 -8.02
C ALA A 116 -15.19 41.46 -7.18
N ILE A 117 -16.22 41.23 -6.35
CA ILE A 117 -16.28 40.12 -5.39
C ILE A 117 -17.19 39.03 -5.93
N SER A 118 -16.75 37.77 -5.95
CA SER A 118 -17.59 36.70 -6.48
C SER A 118 -18.79 36.43 -5.56
N SER A 119 -19.93 36.01 -6.12
CA SER A 119 -21.10 35.65 -5.32
C SER A 119 -20.82 34.51 -4.32
N SER A 120 -19.88 33.62 -4.63
CA SER A 120 -19.37 32.60 -3.70
C SER A 120 -18.56 33.17 -2.53
N ASP A 121 -17.83 34.27 -2.72
CA ASP A 121 -17.13 34.95 -1.62
C ASP A 121 -18.12 35.71 -0.73
N VAL A 122 -19.18 36.27 -1.31
CA VAL A 122 -20.30 36.88 -0.56
C VAL A 122 -21.01 35.84 0.29
N GLU A 123 -21.40 34.69 -0.30
CA GLU A 123 -22.02 33.57 0.40
C GLU A 123 -21.13 33.06 1.55
N ASN A 124 -19.84 32.85 1.31
CA ASN A 124 -18.87 32.43 2.32
C ASN A 124 -18.73 33.48 3.46
N ALA A 125 -18.73 34.78 3.14
CA ALA A 125 -18.70 35.84 4.15
C ALA A 125 -20.01 35.91 4.96
N VAL A 126 -21.17 35.62 4.35
CA VAL A 126 -22.45 35.48 5.06
C VAL A 126 -22.37 34.34 6.08
N ASP A 127 -21.94 33.15 5.66
CA ASP A 127 -21.91 31.96 6.51
C ASP A 127 -20.86 32.01 7.62
N THR A 128 -19.64 32.47 7.31
CA THR A 128 -18.50 32.39 8.23
C THR A 128 -18.32 33.62 9.12
N ALA A 129 -18.76 34.80 8.70
CA ALA A 129 -18.51 36.06 9.39
C ALA A 129 -19.77 36.77 9.90
N LEU A 130 -20.82 36.85 9.07
CA LEU A 130 -22.06 37.58 9.37
C LEU A 130 -23.00 36.77 10.29
N LEU A 131 -23.49 35.63 9.82
CA LEU A 131 -24.50 34.80 10.50
C LEU A 131 -24.12 34.41 11.93
N PRO A 132 -22.87 33.99 12.24
CA PRO A 132 -22.50 33.62 13.60
C PRO A 132 -22.64 34.77 14.61
N ARG A 133 -22.45 36.03 14.17
CA ARG A 133 -22.52 37.22 15.02
C ARG A 133 -23.93 37.80 15.12
N LEU A 134 -24.71 37.77 14.03
CA LEU A 134 -26.15 38.08 14.07
C LEU A 134 -26.87 37.21 15.11
N LYS A 135 -26.56 35.90 15.13
CA LYS A 135 -27.10 34.95 16.14
C LYS A 135 -26.72 35.28 17.58
N GLN A 136 -25.60 35.96 17.80
CA GLN A 136 -25.13 36.42 19.11
C GLN A 136 -25.72 37.79 19.51
N GLY A 137 -26.44 38.47 18.61
CA GLY A 137 -26.92 39.84 18.81
C GLY A 137 -25.83 40.91 18.68
N ASP A 138 -24.68 40.57 18.10
CA ASP A 138 -23.57 41.51 17.85
C ASP A 138 -23.71 42.13 16.46
N TRP A 139 -24.59 43.13 16.36
CA TRP A 139 -24.92 43.84 15.11
C TRP A 139 -23.71 44.51 14.48
N SER A 140 -22.90 45.20 15.30
CA SER A 140 -21.67 45.88 14.89
C SER A 140 -20.58 44.91 14.41
N GLY A 141 -20.36 43.83 15.18
CA GLY A 141 -19.38 42.82 14.82
C GLY A 141 -19.79 42.04 13.59
N ALA A 142 -21.09 41.79 13.41
CA ALA A 142 -21.63 41.14 12.20
C ALA A 142 -21.32 41.95 10.95
N ALA A 143 -21.65 43.25 10.93
CA ALA A 143 -21.41 44.11 9.77
C ALA A 143 -19.91 44.36 9.52
N THR A 144 -19.10 44.65 10.54
CA THR A 144 -17.65 44.84 10.40
C THR A 144 -16.94 43.56 9.94
N ALA A 145 -17.30 42.39 10.47
CA ALA A 145 -16.69 41.13 10.06
C ALA A 145 -17.16 40.67 8.68
N PHE A 146 -18.40 40.98 8.27
CA PHE A 146 -18.85 40.76 6.90
C PHE A 146 -18.03 41.59 5.92
N ALA A 147 -17.87 42.89 6.17
CA ALA A 147 -17.00 43.76 5.37
C ALA A 147 -15.55 43.26 5.31
N GLY A 148 -14.99 42.82 6.45
CA GLY A 148 -13.65 42.24 6.53
C GLY A 148 -13.50 40.91 5.79
N GLY A 149 -14.52 40.03 5.82
CA GLY A 149 -14.52 38.78 5.06
C GLY A 149 -14.55 39.00 3.55
N LEU A 150 -15.38 39.95 3.11
CA LEU A 150 -15.41 40.41 1.72
C LEU A 150 -14.05 40.98 1.27
N GLN A 151 -13.41 41.81 2.09
CA GLN A 151 -12.07 42.37 1.83
C GLN A 151 -10.98 41.27 1.77
N GLN A 152 -11.04 40.29 2.68
CA GLN A 152 -10.04 39.22 2.77
C GLN A 152 -10.07 38.26 1.57
N SER A 153 -11.22 38.11 0.90
CA SER A 153 -11.34 37.33 -0.35
C SER A 153 -10.52 37.90 -1.52
N GLN A 154 -10.23 39.20 -1.50
CA GLN A 154 -9.61 39.94 -2.62
C GLN A 154 -8.11 40.21 -2.45
N GLN A 155 -7.51 39.81 -1.34
CA GLN A 155 -6.07 40.00 -1.09
C GLN A 155 -5.27 39.01 -1.96
N PRO A 156 -4.46 39.46 -2.95
CA PRO A 156 -3.51 38.57 -3.60
C PRO A 156 -2.50 38.08 -2.55
N ALA A 157 -2.09 36.81 -2.64
CA ALA A 157 -1.13 36.24 -1.69
C ALA A 157 0.14 37.12 -1.61
N ASP A 158 0.48 37.60 -0.41
CA ASP A 158 1.76 38.27 -0.18
C ASP A 158 2.88 37.26 -0.46
N LEU A 159 3.80 37.59 -1.37
CA LEU A 159 4.93 36.75 -1.77
C LEU A 159 6.29 37.37 -1.38
N THR A 160 6.32 38.42 -0.55
CA THR A 160 7.58 39.04 -0.10
C THR A 160 8.46 38.08 0.70
N TRP A 161 7.85 37.16 1.45
CA TRP A 161 8.52 36.05 2.12
C TRP A 161 9.18 35.05 1.16
N LEU A 162 8.70 34.90 -0.09
CA LEU A 162 9.33 33.99 -1.06
C LEU A 162 10.75 34.41 -1.45
N TRP A 163 11.09 35.70 -1.47
CA TRP A 163 12.46 36.12 -1.82
C TRP A 163 13.45 35.87 -0.67
N ILE A 164 13.00 36.00 0.58
CA ILE A 164 13.79 35.66 1.77
C ILE A 164 13.92 34.12 1.87
N LEU A 165 12.84 33.38 1.60
CA LEU A 165 12.90 31.92 1.50
C LEU A 165 13.71 31.43 0.31
N LEU A 166 13.75 32.10 -0.85
CA LEU A 166 14.54 31.65 -1.99
C LEU A 166 16.04 31.71 -1.66
N GLY A 167 16.50 32.82 -1.05
CA GLY A 167 17.87 32.95 -0.56
C GLY A 167 18.20 31.93 0.53
N LEU A 168 17.29 31.74 1.49
CA LEU A 168 17.49 30.82 2.61
C LEU A 168 17.35 29.35 2.20
N ALA A 169 16.52 29.02 1.21
CA ALA A 169 16.34 27.69 0.63
C ALA A 169 17.48 27.32 -0.31
N VAL A 170 18.08 28.25 -1.07
CA VAL A 170 19.32 27.95 -1.82
C VAL A 170 20.48 27.71 -0.85
N LEU A 171 20.63 28.50 0.21
CA LEU A 171 21.65 28.25 1.23
C LEU A 171 21.38 26.93 1.98
N ALA A 172 20.13 26.66 2.36
CA ALA A 172 19.73 25.42 3.00
C ALA A 172 19.83 24.21 2.07
N ALA A 173 19.61 24.36 0.76
CA ALA A 173 19.80 23.29 -0.22
C ALA A 173 21.28 23.01 -0.47
N VAL A 174 22.15 24.02 -0.54
CA VAL A 174 23.60 23.81 -0.62
C VAL A 174 24.11 23.15 0.65
N VAL A 175 23.70 23.63 1.83
CA VAL A 175 24.04 22.99 3.12
C VAL A 175 23.43 21.59 3.22
N ALA A 176 22.19 21.36 2.81
CA ALA A 176 21.56 20.05 2.83
C ALA A 176 22.23 19.09 1.84
N VAL A 177 22.60 19.50 0.63
CA VAL A 177 23.35 18.66 -0.32
C VAL A 177 24.75 18.35 0.22
N LEU A 178 25.44 19.31 0.86
CA LEU A 178 26.76 19.08 1.44
C LEU A 178 26.69 18.22 2.73
N VAL A 179 25.65 18.38 3.54
CA VAL A 179 25.33 17.54 4.71
C VAL A 179 24.82 16.16 4.30
N ILE A 180 24.05 16.00 3.22
CA ILE A 180 23.61 14.70 2.69
C ILE A 180 24.79 14.00 2.04
N ARG A 181 25.67 14.69 1.31
CA ARG A 181 26.86 14.10 0.68
C ARG A 181 27.92 13.71 1.73
N THR A 182 28.06 14.48 2.82
CA THR A 182 28.91 14.10 3.96
C THR A 182 28.26 13.08 4.90
N ARG A 183 26.94 13.11 5.12
CA ARG A 183 26.20 12.06 5.84
C ARG A 183 26.13 10.77 5.05
N ASN A 184 26.03 10.77 3.73
CA ASN A 184 26.10 9.54 2.93
C ASN A 184 27.54 9.00 2.87
N LYS A 185 28.58 9.85 2.81
CA LYS A 185 29.96 9.38 3.02
C LYS A 185 30.20 8.84 4.42
N ARG A 186 29.69 9.50 5.48
CA ARG A 186 29.78 9.02 6.87
C ARG A 186 28.89 7.81 7.15
N ARG A 187 27.74 7.66 6.49
CA ARG A 187 26.86 6.48 6.58
C ARG A 187 27.44 5.31 5.78
N ALA A 188 28.07 5.55 4.62
CA ALA A 188 28.80 4.51 3.90
C ALA A 188 30.06 4.07 4.65
N ALA A 189 30.78 5.00 5.30
CA ALA A 189 31.90 4.67 6.18
C ALA A 189 31.43 3.96 7.46
N ALA A 190 30.35 4.41 8.11
CA ALA A 190 29.77 3.73 9.26
C ALA A 190 29.17 2.37 8.89
N ALA A 191 28.58 2.22 7.71
CA ALA A 191 28.11 0.93 7.21
C ALA A 191 29.27 -0.02 6.91
N ARG A 192 30.41 0.48 6.39
CA ARG A 192 31.64 -0.32 6.24
C ARG A 192 32.21 -0.73 7.59
N VAL A 193 32.33 0.19 8.55
CA VAL A 193 32.77 -0.13 9.93
C VAL A 193 31.80 -1.10 10.61
N GLN A 194 30.49 -0.96 10.42
CA GLN A 194 29.49 -1.91 10.94
C GLN A 194 29.59 -3.28 10.25
N GLN A 195 29.86 -3.31 8.94
CA GLN A 195 30.07 -4.54 8.18
C GLN A 195 31.38 -5.24 8.59
N GLU A 196 32.45 -4.49 8.82
CA GLU A 196 33.73 -4.98 9.37
C GLU A 196 33.57 -5.47 10.81
N GLN A 197 32.77 -4.79 11.65
CA GLN A 197 32.47 -5.23 13.02
C GLN A 197 31.63 -6.51 13.05
N THR A 198 30.58 -6.60 12.23
CA THR A 198 29.76 -7.82 12.12
C THR A 198 30.56 -8.99 11.55
N LEU A 199 31.49 -8.73 10.62
CA LEU A 199 32.42 -9.74 10.11
C LEU A 199 33.43 -10.20 11.18
N ALA A 200 34.06 -9.27 11.91
CA ALA A 200 34.98 -9.61 12.98
C ALA A 200 34.30 -10.31 14.18
N GLU A 201 32.99 -10.12 14.38
CA GLU A 201 32.20 -10.87 15.34
C GLU A 201 31.82 -12.27 14.80
N LEU A 202 31.49 -12.38 13.51
CA LEU A 202 31.25 -13.65 12.83
C LEU A 202 32.51 -14.54 12.83
N GLU A 203 33.68 -13.99 12.53
CA GLU A 203 34.97 -14.68 12.57
C GLU A 203 35.35 -15.10 14.00
N ARG A 204 35.12 -14.24 15.00
CA ARG A 204 35.33 -14.61 16.41
C ARG A 204 34.41 -15.77 16.83
N ARG A 205 33.18 -15.81 16.31
CA ARG A 205 32.25 -16.93 16.54
C ARG A 205 32.71 -18.20 15.82
N ALA A 206 33.23 -18.10 14.60
CA ALA A 206 33.81 -19.23 13.86
C ALA A 206 35.03 -19.83 14.59
N GLY A 207 35.98 -18.98 15.00
CA GLY A 207 37.13 -19.41 15.80
C GLY A 207 36.75 -20.00 17.16
N GLY A 208 35.73 -19.44 17.83
CA GLY A 208 35.18 -20.01 19.06
C GLY A 208 34.59 -21.41 18.85
N ALA A 209 33.77 -21.59 17.81
CA ALA A 209 33.17 -22.87 17.47
C ALA A 209 34.22 -23.95 17.12
N LEU A 210 35.33 -23.57 16.47
CA LEU A 210 36.46 -24.46 16.18
C LEU A 210 37.19 -24.96 17.45
N VAL A 211 37.34 -24.12 18.48
CA VAL A 211 37.93 -24.55 19.75
C VAL A 211 36.99 -25.50 20.49
N THR A 212 35.70 -25.13 20.59
CA THR A 212 34.68 -25.96 21.25
C THR A 212 34.60 -27.35 20.63
N ILE A 213 34.54 -27.47 19.30
CA ILE A 213 34.41 -28.78 18.65
C ILE A 213 35.69 -29.64 18.75
N ASP A 214 36.88 -29.05 18.90
CA ASP A 214 38.13 -29.81 19.10
C ASP A 214 38.17 -30.46 20.50
N ASP A 215 37.79 -29.71 21.53
CA ASP A 215 37.64 -30.22 22.91
C ASP A 215 36.52 -31.28 23.02
N GLU A 216 35.41 -31.08 22.32
CA GLU A 216 34.30 -32.05 22.23
C GLU A 216 34.72 -33.33 21.51
N ILE A 217 35.40 -33.24 20.37
CA ILE A 217 35.96 -34.39 19.65
C ILE A 217 36.88 -35.19 20.57
N ARG A 218 37.75 -34.51 21.32
CA ARG A 218 38.68 -35.16 22.25
C ARG A 218 37.98 -35.84 23.42
N THR A 219 36.84 -35.30 23.84
CA THR A 219 35.97 -35.90 24.85
C THR A 219 35.25 -37.12 24.28
N ALA A 220 34.65 -36.99 23.09
CA ALA A 220 33.99 -38.08 22.38
C ALA A 220 34.92 -39.25 22.03
N GLU A 221 36.21 -39.00 21.76
CA GLU A 221 37.22 -40.07 21.60
C GLU A 221 37.42 -40.90 22.89
N GLN A 222 37.26 -40.28 24.07
CA GLN A 222 37.33 -40.99 25.36
C GLN A 222 36.02 -41.76 25.60
N GLU A 223 34.87 -41.14 25.32
CA GLU A 223 33.56 -41.78 25.44
C GLU A 223 33.38 -42.98 24.50
N VAL A 224 33.90 -42.93 23.26
CA VAL A 224 33.98 -44.11 22.38
C VAL A 224 34.78 -45.24 23.02
N GLY A 225 35.86 -44.91 23.75
CA GLY A 225 36.65 -45.90 24.51
C GLY A 225 35.87 -46.53 25.66
N PHE A 226 35.13 -45.73 26.43
CA PHE A 226 34.25 -46.24 27.50
C PHE A 226 33.07 -47.06 26.94
N ALA A 227 32.42 -46.59 25.88
CA ALA A 227 31.36 -47.29 25.18
C ALA A 227 31.82 -48.64 24.63
N SER A 228 33.01 -48.70 24.01
CA SER A 228 33.60 -49.95 23.50
C SER A 228 33.89 -50.94 24.63
N ALA A 229 34.28 -50.46 25.81
CA ALA A 229 34.55 -51.29 26.98
C ALA A 229 33.27 -51.78 27.71
N GLN A 230 32.19 -50.99 27.68
CA GLN A 230 30.91 -51.35 28.32
C GLN A 230 30.02 -52.20 27.40
N PHE A 231 29.92 -51.87 26.11
CA PHE A 231 28.96 -52.46 25.16
C PHE A 231 29.62 -53.23 23.99
N GLY A 232 30.96 -53.26 23.92
CA GLY A 232 31.72 -53.93 22.85
C GLY A 232 32.01 -53.05 21.63
N GLU A 233 33.04 -53.42 20.85
CA GLU A 233 33.50 -52.63 19.70
C GLU A 233 32.43 -52.50 18.59
N ASP A 234 31.66 -53.56 18.32
CA ASP A 234 30.62 -53.53 17.29
C ASP A 234 29.47 -52.56 17.63
N ALA A 235 29.09 -52.45 18.91
CA ALA A 235 28.08 -51.51 19.37
C ALA A 235 28.61 -50.06 19.40
N ALA A 236 29.88 -49.85 19.74
CA ALA A 236 30.54 -48.54 19.75
C ALA A 236 30.89 -48.01 18.34
N LYS A 237 30.89 -48.89 17.33
CA LYS A 237 31.27 -48.57 15.95
C LYS A 237 30.58 -47.32 15.34
N PRO A 238 29.25 -47.10 15.48
CA PRO A 238 28.61 -45.92 14.90
C PRO A 238 29.11 -44.60 15.51
N PHE A 239 29.44 -44.59 16.81
CA PHE A 239 30.00 -43.43 17.48
C PHE A 239 31.47 -43.21 17.07
N ALA A 240 32.27 -44.28 16.99
CA ALA A 240 33.64 -44.23 16.45
C ALA A 240 33.67 -43.69 15.00
N ASP A 241 32.77 -44.17 14.13
CA ASP A 241 32.65 -43.70 12.75
C ASP A 241 32.17 -42.23 12.70
N THR A 242 31.26 -41.81 13.58
CA THR A 242 30.79 -40.41 13.71
C THR A 242 31.91 -39.48 14.16
N VAL A 243 32.69 -39.85 15.19
CA VAL A 243 33.90 -39.11 15.62
C VAL A 243 34.91 -39.03 14.49
N ALA A 244 35.12 -40.12 13.73
CA ALA A 244 36.01 -40.12 12.58
C ALA A 244 35.51 -39.21 11.43
N ILE A 245 34.20 -39.06 11.24
CA ILE A 245 33.58 -38.09 10.31
C ILE A 245 33.79 -36.67 10.82
N ALA A 246 33.41 -36.36 12.06
CA ALA A 246 33.60 -35.05 12.69
C ALA A 246 35.06 -34.58 12.57
N LYS A 247 36.02 -35.46 12.89
CA LYS A 247 37.47 -35.18 12.73
C LYS A 247 37.90 -34.90 11.28
N ARG A 248 37.17 -35.32 10.25
CA ARG A 248 37.47 -34.97 8.85
C ARG A 248 36.85 -33.62 8.47
N GLU A 249 35.61 -33.37 8.88
CA GLU A 249 34.91 -32.13 8.56
C GLU A 249 35.51 -30.93 9.31
N VAL A 250 35.81 -31.08 10.61
CA VAL A 250 36.52 -30.05 11.40
C VAL A 250 37.91 -29.75 10.83
N ARG A 251 38.62 -30.74 10.26
CA ARG A 251 39.87 -30.49 9.54
C ARG A 251 39.69 -29.64 8.28
N LYS A 252 38.55 -29.72 7.59
CA LYS A 252 38.23 -28.80 6.48
C LYS A 252 37.90 -27.41 7.00
N ALA A 253 37.17 -27.31 8.12
CA ALA A 253 36.86 -26.03 8.76
C ALA A 253 38.15 -25.31 9.24
N PHE A 254 39.12 -26.02 9.81
CA PHE A 254 40.45 -25.46 10.10
C PHE A 254 41.22 -25.02 8.83
N ALA A 255 41.05 -25.71 7.69
CA ALA A 255 41.65 -25.27 6.43
C ALA A 255 40.99 -24.00 5.86
N LEU A 256 39.70 -23.77 6.11
CA LEU A 256 39.01 -22.52 5.81
C LEU A 256 39.44 -21.40 6.77
N GLN A 257 39.62 -21.70 8.06
CA GLN A 257 40.17 -20.75 9.03
C GLN A 257 41.59 -20.32 8.65
N GLN A 258 42.42 -21.26 8.17
CA GLN A 258 43.75 -20.95 7.66
C GLN A 258 43.71 -20.00 6.44
N GLN A 259 42.68 -20.04 5.60
CA GLN A 259 42.51 -19.09 4.49
C GLN A 259 42.10 -17.71 5.02
N LEU A 260 41.15 -17.64 5.97
CA LEU A 260 40.75 -16.39 6.63
C LEU A 260 41.91 -15.68 7.35
N ASP A 261 42.89 -16.44 7.85
CA ASP A 261 44.04 -15.94 8.60
C ASP A 261 45.31 -15.71 7.73
N ASP A 262 45.23 -15.85 6.40
CA ASP A 262 46.39 -15.68 5.51
C ASP A 262 46.66 -14.21 5.08
N GLU A 263 47.80 -13.96 4.40
CA GLU A 263 48.21 -12.61 4.00
C GLU A 263 47.56 -12.12 2.67
N VAL A 264 46.70 -12.93 2.04
CA VAL A 264 46.01 -12.62 0.78
C VAL A 264 44.70 -11.85 1.07
N PRO A 265 44.47 -10.69 0.44
CA PRO A 265 43.23 -9.93 0.70
C PRO A 265 41.98 -10.59 0.10
N ASP A 266 41.24 -11.34 0.92
CA ASP A 266 39.93 -11.87 0.54
C ASP A 266 38.85 -10.79 0.39
N THR A 267 37.84 -11.09 -0.42
CA THR A 267 36.66 -10.23 -0.48
C THR A 267 35.81 -10.36 0.81
N PRO A 268 35.10 -9.30 1.23
CA PRO A 268 34.22 -9.36 2.40
C PRO A 268 33.13 -10.45 2.29
N GLN A 269 32.73 -10.83 1.08
CA GLN A 269 31.75 -11.91 0.87
C GLN A 269 32.38 -13.28 1.14
N GLN A 270 33.57 -13.57 0.61
CA GLN A 270 34.28 -14.83 0.89
C GLN A 270 34.52 -15.03 2.39
N ARG A 271 34.91 -13.97 3.10
CA ARG A 271 35.11 -14.03 4.56
C ARG A 271 33.82 -14.36 5.32
N VAL A 272 32.69 -13.80 4.91
CA VAL A 272 31.36 -14.15 5.45
C VAL A 272 31.00 -15.60 5.12
N ASP A 273 31.19 -16.02 3.88
CA ASP A 273 30.82 -17.35 3.40
C ASP A 273 31.63 -18.44 4.10
N TRP A 274 32.96 -18.29 4.20
CA TRP A 274 33.82 -19.24 4.90
C TRP A 274 33.59 -19.24 6.42
N SER A 275 33.39 -18.08 7.05
CA SER A 275 33.08 -18.04 8.48
C SER A 275 31.75 -18.73 8.81
N ASN A 276 30.72 -18.53 7.98
CA ASN A 276 29.46 -19.28 8.10
C ASN A 276 29.67 -20.77 7.84
N GLN A 277 30.46 -21.15 6.82
CA GLN A 277 30.75 -22.54 6.52
C GLN A 277 31.49 -23.25 7.67
N ILE A 278 32.44 -22.58 8.32
CA ILE A 278 33.10 -23.07 9.55
C ILE A 278 32.06 -23.29 10.65
N ILE A 279 31.25 -22.28 10.97
CA ILE A 279 30.22 -22.35 12.01
C ILE A 279 29.27 -23.52 11.76
N THR A 280 28.67 -23.60 10.57
CA THR A 280 27.75 -24.68 10.20
C THR A 280 28.43 -26.05 10.24
N THR A 281 29.70 -26.16 9.86
CA THR A 281 30.45 -27.44 9.94
C THR A 281 30.67 -27.86 11.39
N CYS A 282 31.03 -26.92 12.27
CA CYS A 282 31.20 -27.18 13.71
C CYS A 282 29.87 -27.51 14.39
N GLU A 283 28.78 -26.78 14.09
CA GLU A 283 27.43 -27.03 14.62
C GLU A 283 26.89 -28.41 14.18
N GLN A 284 27.11 -28.81 12.93
CA GLN A 284 26.73 -30.14 12.43
C GLN A 284 27.56 -31.25 13.09
N ALA A 285 28.85 -31.04 13.29
CA ALA A 285 29.70 -31.99 14.00
C ALA A 285 29.29 -32.12 15.48
N HIS A 286 29.04 -31.00 16.17
CA HIS A 286 28.56 -30.95 17.55
C HIS A 286 27.26 -31.75 17.71
N ALA A 287 26.23 -31.43 16.91
CA ALA A 287 24.93 -32.11 16.96
C ALA A 287 25.03 -33.61 16.65
N ALA A 288 25.95 -34.02 15.76
CA ALA A 288 26.18 -35.43 15.47
C ALA A 288 26.90 -36.17 16.61
N LEU A 289 27.81 -35.51 17.34
CA LEU A 289 28.47 -36.08 18.52
C LEU A 289 27.50 -36.21 19.69
N GLU A 290 26.77 -35.13 20.03
CA GLU A 290 25.76 -35.14 21.10
C GLU A 290 24.69 -36.20 20.89
N ALA A 291 24.19 -36.38 19.66
CA ALA A 291 23.22 -37.42 19.34
C ALA A 291 23.74 -38.86 19.58
N GLN A 292 25.05 -39.09 19.47
CA GLN A 292 25.66 -40.38 19.81
C GLN A 292 25.88 -40.52 21.33
N THR A 293 26.31 -39.45 22.01
CA THR A 293 26.41 -39.42 23.48
C THR A 293 25.04 -39.72 24.11
N GLU A 294 23.98 -39.04 23.68
CA GLU A 294 22.61 -39.27 24.16
C GLU A 294 22.15 -40.71 23.85
N ALA A 295 22.47 -41.25 22.67
CA ALA A 295 22.16 -42.63 22.34
C ALA A 295 22.86 -43.63 23.29
N PHE A 296 24.08 -43.36 23.75
CA PHE A 296 24.78 -44.19 24.73
C PHE A 296 24.26 -44.04 26.16
N ASP A 297 23.87 -42.83 26.57
CA ASP A 297 23.19 -42.64 27.86
C ASP A 297 21.80 -43.32 27.88
N GLN A 298 21.09 -43.32 26.75
CA GLN A 298 19.86 -44.11 26.59
C GLN A 298 20.14 -45.62 26.64
N LEU A 299 21.20 -46.13 26.00
CA LEU A 299 21.59 -47.55 26.10
C LEU A 299 21.92 -47.93 27.56
N ARG A 300 22.63 -47.07 28.29
CA ARG A 300 22.98 -47.27 29.71
C ARG A 300 21.75 -47.25 30.63
N ALA A 301 20.84 -46.29 30.44
CA ALA A 301 19.56 -46.25 31.14
C ALA A 301 18.65 -47.45 30.80
N LEU A 302 18.76 -48.00 29.57
CA LEU A 302 18.08 -49.23 29.19
C LEU A 302 18.76 -50.47 29.81
N GLU A 303 20.07 -50.48 30.05
CA GLU A 303 20.78 -51.59 30.73
C GLU A 303 20.27 -51.78 32.19
N ASP A 304 20.00 -50.66 32.87
CA ASP A 304 19.37 -50.61 34.19
C ASP A 304 17.90 -51.09 34.16
N THR A 305 17.21 -50.97 33.02
CA THR A 305 15.75 -51.20 32.88
C THR A 305 15.35 -52.29 31.88
N VAL A 306 16.29 -53.09 31.35
CA VAL A 306 16.01 -54.06 30.25
C VAL A 306 14.96 -55.08 30.62
N ASP A 307 14.97 -55.56 31.86
CA ASP A 307 14.03 -56.58 32.31
C ASP A 307 12.58 -56.07 32.20
N THR A 308 12.35 -54.80 32.58
CA THR A 308 11.06 -54.12 32.39
C THR A 308 10.77 -53.82 30.92
N ALA A 309 11.73 -53.26 30.18
CA ALA A 309 11.53 -52.90 28.78
C ALA A 309 11.26 -54.12 27.86
N SER A 310 11.86 -55.27 28.18
CA SER A 310 11.62 -56.57 27.52
C SER A 310 10.23 -57.15 27.84
N ALA A 311 9.75 -56.96 29.08
CA ALA A 311 8.39 -57.34 29.47
C ALA A 311 7.33 -56.45 28.79
N ASP A 312 7.58 -55.13 28.71
CA ASP A 312 6.71 -54.17 28.04
C ASP A 312 6.66 -54.41 26.52
N LEU A 313 7.81 -54.68 25.89
CA LEU A 313 7.89 -55.09 24.48
C LEU A 313 7.10 -56.38 24.23
N THR A 314 7.29 -57.41 25.08
CA THR A 314 6.54 -58.68 24.96
C THR A 314 5.03 -58.47 25.11
N THR A 315 4.61 -57.60 26.04
CA THR A 315 3.20 -57.24 26.24
C THR A 315 2.61 -56.52 25.02
N SER A 316 3.39 -55.62 24.42
CA SER A 316 2.96 -54.81 23.28
C SER A 316 2.92 -55.64 21.99
N LEU A 317 3.84 -56.59 21.81
CA LEU A 317 3.80 -57.59 20.73
C LEU A 317 2.57 -58.50 20.82
N ALA A 318 2.16 -58.93 22.01
CA ALA A 318 0.95 -59.73 22.18
C ALA A 318 -0.34 -59.01 21.72
N ALA A 319 -0.34 -57.67 21.68
CA ALA A 319 -1.46 -56.86 21.17
C ALA A 319 -1.37 -56.57 19.66
N ALA A 320 -0.18 -56.62 19.06
CA ALA A 320 0.06 -56.19 17.68
C ALA A 320 -0.70 -57.00 16.60
N PRO A 321 -0.87 -58.34 16.70
CA PRO A 321 -1.66 -59.11 15.72
C PRO A 321 -3.09 -58.58 15.54
N ALA A 322 -3.74 -58.15 16.63
CA ALA A 322 -5.09 -57.60 16.56
C ALA A 322 -5.15 -56.26 15.79
N ALA A 323 -4.09 -55.46 15.85
CA ALA A 323 -3.97 -54.23 15.06
C ALA A 323 -3.74 -54.53 13.57
N VAL A 324 -2.93 -55.54 13.24
CA VAL A 324 -2.71 -56.01 11.86
C VAL A 324 -4.01 -56.59 11.27
N ASP A 325 -4.78 -57.37 12.05
CA ASP A 325 -6.07 -57.90 11.63
C ASP A 325 -7.11 -56.80 11.40
N ALA A 326 -7.16 -55.79 12.28
CA ALA A 326 -8.02 -54.61 12.11
C ALA A 326 -7.63 -53.80 10.86
N ALA A 327 -6.33 -53.63 10.60
CA ALA A 327 -5.82 -52.99 9.38
C ALA A 327 -6.16 -53.81 8.12
N ARG A 328 -6.07 -55.15 8.16
CA ARG A 328 -6.49 -56.01 7.04
C ARG A 328 -7.98 -55.85 6.73
N ALA A 329 -8.83 -55.82 7.76
CA ALA A 329 -10.27 -55.57 7.61
C ALA A 329 -10.58 -54.16 7.08
N ALA A 330 -9.76 -53.15 7.41
CA ALA A 330 -9.86 -51.81 6.84
C ALA A 330 -9.40 -51.76 5.38
N LEU A 331 -8.30 -52.43 5.03
CA LEU A 331 -7.78 -52.49 3.67
C LEU A 331 -8.77 -53.11 2.69
N GLU A 332 -9.52 -54.15 3.09
CA GLU A 332 -10.55 -54.74 2.24
C GLU A 332 -11.73 -53.78 1.97
N ARG A 333 -12.11 -52.94 2.95
CA ARG A 333 -13.11 -51.88 2.70
C ARG A 333 -12.54 -50.81 1.76
N VAL A 334 -11.30 -50.38 1.98
CA VAL A 334 -10.59 -49.43 1.11
C VAL A 334 -10.50 -49.97 -0.33
N ARG A 335 -10.12 -51.23 -0.53
CA ARG A 335 -10.08 -51.92 -1.83
C ARG A 335 -11.45 -51.99 -2.53
N SER A 336 -12.54 -52.04 -1.76
CA SER A 336 -13.90 -52.04 -2.32
C SER A 336 -14.40 -50.65 -2.77
N ALA A 337 -13.88 -49.59 -2.15
CA ALA A 337 -14.32 -48.21 -2.36
C ALA A 337 -13.39 -47.39 -3.27
N TYR A 338 -12.08 -47.66 -3.24
CA TYR A 338 -11.03 -46.85 -3.87
C TYR A 338 -10.15 -47.66 -4.84
N THR A 339 -9.58 -46.97 -5.82
CA THR A 339 -8.83 -47.53 -6.96
C THR A 339 -7.55 -46.70 -7.19
N GLY A 340 -6.84 -47.01 -8.29
CA GLY A 340 -5.82 -46.13 -8.85
C GLY A 340 -4.68 -45.78 -7.90
N ARG A 341 -4.25 -44.52 -7.93
CA ARG A 341 -3.16 -44.00 -7.10
C ARG A 341 -3.55 -43.95 -5.63
N THR A 342 -4.81 -43.62 -5.31
CA THR A 342 -5.34 -43.65 -3.95
C THR A 342 -5.10 -44.99 -3.26
N LEU A 343 -5.56 -46.10 -3.86
CA LEU A 343 -5.38 -47.44 -3.27
C LEU A 343 -3.89 -47.81 -3.14
N ALA A 344 -3.08 -47.47 -4.15
CA ALA A 344 -1.64 -47.75 -4.16
C ALA A 344 -0.87 -47.13 -2.97
N THR A 345 -1.37 -46.06 -2.33
CA THR A 345 -0.72 -45.47 -1.15
C THR A 345 -0.74 -46.34 0.11
N VAL A 346 -1.63 -47.33 0.18
CA VAL A 346 -1.83 -48.20 1.37
C VAL A 346 -1.91 -49.69 1.05
N ALA A 347 -1.79 -50.06 -0.23
CA ALA A 347 -2.06 -51.42 -0.72
C ALA A 347 -1.19 -52.51 -0.07
N ASP A 348 0.08 -52.18 0.19
CA ASP A 348 1.11 -53.13 0.68
C ASP A 348 1.36 -52.99 2.19
N ASN A 349 0.79 -51.95 2.84
CA ASN A 349 1.11 -51.59 4.23
C ASN A 349 0.77 -52.69 5.24
N VAL A 350 -0.29 -53.48 4.98
CA VAL A 350 -0.68 -54.61 5.85
C VAL A 350 0.30 -55.76 5.76
N ASP A 351 0.82 -56.05 4.56
CA ASP A 351 1.77 -57.13 4.34
C ASP A 351 3.15 -56.73 4.90
N GLN A 352 3.59 -55.50 4.66
CA GLN A 352 4.77 -54.91 5.31
C GLN A 352 4.64 -54.90 6.85
N ALA A 353 3.48 -54.57 7.40
CA ALA A 353 3.26 -54.61 8.84
C ALA A 353 3.36 -56.03 9.42
N ALA A 354 2.99 -57.06 8.65
CA ALA A 354 3.15 -58.46 9.07
C ALA A 354 4.62 -58.89 9.04
N GLU A 355 5.39 -58.50 8.02
CA GLU A 355 6.83 -58.76 7.92
C GLU A 355 7.62 -58.07 9.05
N VAL A 356 7.35 -56.79 9.32
CA VAL A 356 8.00 -56.03 10.40
C VAL A 356 7.59 -56.56 11.78
N LEU A 357 6.36 -57.05 11.95
CA LEU A 357 5.93 -57.70 13.19
C LEU A 357 6.69 -59.00 13.45
N GLN A 358 6.94 -59.82 12.41
CA GLN A 358 7.78 -61.02 12.56
C GLN A 358 9.20 -60.65 13.04
N TYR A 359 9.81 -59.62 12.43
CA TYR A 359 11.13 -59.13 12.87
C TYR A 359 11.10 -58.65 14.34
N ALA A 360 10.03 -57.97 14.76
CA ALA A 360 9.87 -57.52 16.14
C ALA A 360 9.75 -58.70 17.14
N ASP A 361 9.05 -59.78 16.77
CA ASP A 361 8.99 -61.03 17.56
C ASP A 361 10.35 -61.73 17.65
N GLU A 362 11.10 -61.81 16.55
CA GLU A 362 12.47 -62.36 16.52
C GLU A 362 13.40 -61.57 17.47
N ARG A 363 13.29 -60.23 17.47
CA ARG A 363 14.08 -59.36 18.34
C ARG A 363 13.70 -59.47 19.81
N ALA A 364 12.41 -59.56 20.13
CA ALA A 364 11.97 -59.85 21.50
C ALA A 364 12.38 -61.25 21.99
N ALA A 365 12.47 -62.24 21.09
CA ALA A 365 13.02 -63.55 21.42
C ALA A 365 14.53 -63.48 21.73
N ALA A 366 15.31 -62.79 20.89
CA ALA A 366 16.73 -62.54 21.12
C ALA A 366 16.98 -61.83 22.46
N ALA A 367 16.22 -60.78 22.77
CA ALA A 367 16.29 -60.07 24.05
C ALA A 367 16.09 -60.99 25.27
N ARG A 368 15.07 -61.87 25.23
CA ARG A 368 14.82 -62.84 26.31
C ARG A 368 15.95 -63.87 26.43
N THR A 369 16.55 -64.31 25.31
CA THR A 369 17.70 -65.22 25.32
C THR A 369 18.96 -64.55 25.89
N ALA A 370 19.23 -63.31 25.53
CA ALA A 370 20.36 -62.53 26.05
C ALA A 370 20.23 -62.29 27.57
N LEU A 371 19.04 -61.89 28.05
CA LEU A 371 18.76 -61.76 29.49
C LEU A 371 18.95 -63.07 30.25
N ALA A 372 18.50 -64.20 29.68
CA ALA A 372 18.71 -65.52 30.28
C ALA A 372 20.18 -65.97 30.31
N ALA A 373 21.02 -65.46 29.39
CA ALA A 373 22.47 -65.67 29.38
C ALA A 373 23.23 -64.70 30.31
N GLY A 374 22.57 -63.66 30.82
CA GLY A 374 23.18 -62.58 31.62
C GLY A 374 23.81 -61.47 30.77
N ASP A 375 23.62 -61.49 29.45
CA ASP A 375 24.14 -60.48 28.52
C ASP A 375 23.14 -59.32 28.41
N ARG A 376 23.33 -58.30 29.25
CA ARG A 376 22.42 -57.13 29.30
C ARG A 376 22.65 -56.19 28.11
N GLY A 377 23.86 -56.12 27.56
CA GLY A 377 24.17 -55.29 26.40
C GLY A 377 23.46 -55.78 25.14
N GLU A 378 23.58 -57.07 24.81
CA GLU A 378 22.87 -57.67 23.68
C GLU A 378 21.34 -57.60 23.89
N ALA A 379 20.86 -57.77 25.12
CA ALA A 379 19.44 -57.61 25.44
C ALA A 379 18.93 -56.18 25.18
N VAL A 380 19.69 -55.16 25.54
CA VAL A 380 19.37 -53.73 25.29
C VAL A 380 19.21 -53.46 23.80
N VAL A 381 20.14 -53.94 22.97
CA VAL A 381 20.09 -53.78 21.51
C VAL A 381 18.85 -54.48 20.94
N ALA A 382 18.61 -55.73 21.33
CA ALA A 382 17.48 -56.51 20.85
C ALA A 382 16.11 -55.93 21.28
N VAL A 383 15.98 -55.38 22.50
CA VAL A 383 14.76 -54.66 22.92
C VAL A 383 14.53 -53.42 22.07
N ARG A 384 15.56 -52.61 21.83
CA ARG A 384 15.47 -51.39 21.03
C ARG A 384 15.04 -51.67 19.59
N ASP A 385 15.65 -52.67 18.94
CA ASP A 385 15.26 -53.10 17.60
C ASP A 385 13.78 -53.51 17.53
N GLY A 386 13.30 -54.29 18.51
CA GLY A 386 11.91 -54.71 18.60
C GLY A 386 10.94 -53.54 18.83
N GLN A 387 11.33 -52.54 19.63
CA GLN A 387 10.54 -51.33 19.85
C GLN A 387 10.42 -50.47 18.58
N HIS A 388 11.53 -50.27 17.84
CA HIS A 388 11.50 -49.55 16.55
C HIS A 388 10.62 -50.27 15.51
N ALA A 389 10.77 -51.59 15.40
CA ALA A 389 9.94 -52.39 14.51
C ALA A 389 8.45 -52.30 14.87
N LEU A 390 8.11 -52.40 16.16
CA LEU A 390 6.73 -52.28 16.62
C LEU A 390 6.13 -50.88 16.35
N ALA A 391 6.91 -49.81 16.49
CA ALA A 391 6.47 -48.46 16.13
C ALA A 391 6.16 -48.35 14.61
N GLN A 392 6.97 -48.99 13.76
CA GLN A 392 6.70 -49.07 12.32
C GLN A 392 5.44 -49.89 12.00
N VAL A 393 5.17 -51.01 12.71
CA VAL A 393 3.90 -51.76 12.60
C VAL A 393 2.71 -50.86 12.95
N GLN A 394 2.81 -50.08 14.03
CA GLN A 394 1.76 -49.13 14.44
C GLN A 394 1.53 -48.03 13.39
N GLN A 395 2.60 -47.50 12.78
CA GLN A 395 2.49 -46.50 11.72
C GLN A 395 1.79 -47.08 10.47
N LEU A 396 2.21 -48.27 10.01
CA LEU A 396 1.66 -48.91 8.82
C LEU A 396 0.18 -49.29 8.99
N THR A 397 -0.17 -49.89 10.12
CA THR A 397 -1.57 -50.25 10.46
C THR A 397 -2.43 -49.01 10.72
N GLY A 398 -1.88 -47.98 11.36
CA GLY A 398 -2.52 -46.67 11.55
C GLY A 398 -2.86 -45.99 10.23
N ALA A 399 -1.93 -45.97 9.27
CA ALA A 399 -2.16 -45.39 7.95
C ALA A 399 -3.31 -46.07 7.20
N VAL A 400 -3.40 -47.41 7.25
CA VAL A 400 -4.48 -48.18 6.62
C VAL A 400 -5.83 -47.94 7.30
N THR A 401 -5.86 -47.91 8.64
CA THR A 401 -7.12 -47.67 9.39
C THR A 401 -7.64 -46.24 9.25
N ALA A 402 -6.76 -45.25 9.05
CA ALA A 402 -7.12 -43.86 8.78
C ALA A 402 -7.42 -43.55 7.30
N ALA A 403 -7.16 -44.50 6.39
CA ALA A 403 -7.25 -44.29 4.94
C ALA A 403 -8.66 -43.92 4.47
N GLU A 404 -9.71 -44.58 5.00
CA GLU A 404 -11.10 -44.33 4.59
C GLU A 404 -11.50 -42.85 4.78
N THR A 405 -11.15 -42.26 5.93
CA THR A 405 -11.37 -40.84 6.23
C THR A 405 -10.49 -39.93 5.37
N THR A 406 -9.19 -40.26 5.27
CA THR A 406 -8.21 -39.45 4.53
C THR A 406 -8.56 -39.34 3.04
N PHE A 407 -9.10 -40.41 2.46
CA PHE A 407 -9.53 -40.45 1.06
C PHE A 407 -10.90 -39.77 0.86
N ALA A 408 -11.81 -39.82 1.83
CA ALA A 408 -13.04 -39.03 1.80
C ALA A 408 -12.77 -37.51 1.89
N ASP A 409 -11.80 -37.10 2.70
CA ASP A 409 -11.33 -35.70 2.76
C ASP A 409 -10.61 -35.28 1.47
N ALA A 410 -9.87 -36.19 0.83
CA ALA A 410 -9.29 -35.95 -0.49
C ALA A 410 -10.37 -35.79 -1.57
N ALA A 411 -11.43 -36.61 -1.56
CA ALA A 411 -12.56 -36.49 -2.48
C ALA A 411 -13.30 -35.15 -2.29
N THR A 412 -13.56 -34.75 -1.04
CA THR A 412 -14.20 -33.47 -0.72
C THR A 412 -13.37 -32.28 -1.20
N ARG A 413 -12.03 -32.33 -1.05
CA ARG A 413 -11.12 -31.31 -1.60
C ARG A 413 -11.08 -31.30 -3.13
N ALA A 414 -11.16 -32.46 -3.78
CA ALA A 414 -11.23 -32.54 -5.24
C ALA A 414 -12.47 -31.82 -5.76
N GLU A 415 -13.64 -32.05 -5.16
CA GLU A 415 -14.88 -31.36 -5.58
C GLU A 415 -14.84 -29.85 -5.30
N ALA A 416 -14.22 -29.42 -4.20
CA ALA A 416 -13.98 -27.99 -3.96
C ALA A 416 -13.10 -27.36 -5.06
N MET A 417 -11.97 -28.00 -5.41
CA MET A 417 -11.10 -27.51 -6.49
C MET A 417 -11.76 -27.53 -7.88
N ARG A 418 -12.72 -28.42 -8.14
CA ARG A 418 -13.52 -28.34 -9.37
C ARG A 418 -14.34 -27.05 -9.40
N ALA A 419 -15.03 -26.74 -8.31
CA ALA A 419 -15.84 -25.53 -8.20
C ALA A 419 -15.00 -24.25 -8.32
N ASP A 420 -13.79 -24.25 -7.73
CA ASP A 420 -12.84 -23.14 -7.87
C ASP A 420 -12.41 -22.95 -9.34
N ILE A 421 -11.98 -24.03 -10.02
CA ILE A 421 -11.61 -24.01 -11.45
C ILE A 421 -12.79 -23.59 -12.34
N GLU A 422 -14.03 -24.00 -12.03
CA GLU A 422 -15.23 -23.55 -12.74
C GLU A 422 -15.47 -22.05 -12.55
N GLY A 423 -15.28 -21.54 -11.34
CA GLY A 423 -15.32 -20.10 -11.03
C GLY A 423 -14.26 -19.30 -11.79
N ASP A 424 -13.04 -19.82 -11.87
CA ASP A 424 -11.95 -19.20 -12.63
C ASP A 424 -12.15 -19.27 -14.14
N LEU A 425 -12.72 -20.35 -14.67
CA LEU A 425 -13.14 -20.43 -16.08
C LEU A 425 -14.24 -19.42 -16.40
N ALA A 426 -15.20 -19.22 -15.49
CA ALA A 426 -16.22 -18.18 -15.63
C ALA A 426 -15.60 -16.77 -15.57
N ALA A 427 -14.68 -16.52 -14.64
CA ALA A 427 -13.96 -15.25 -14.54
C ALA A 427 -13.11 -14.95 -15.78
N ALA A 428 -12.39 -15.96 -16.30
CA ALA A 428 -11.61 -15.84 -17.54
C ALA A 428 -12.50 -15.46 -18.74
N GLY A 429 -13.72 -15.99 -18.81
CA GLY A 429 -14.71 -15.66 -19.84
C GLY A 429 -15.21 -14.20 -19.82
N THR A 430 -15.00 -13.47 -18.71
CA THR A 430 -15.36 -12.04 -18.61
C THR A 430 -14.27 -11.06 -19.05
N LEU A 431 -13.02 -11.53 -19.19
CA LEU A 431 -11.89 -10.68 -19.58
C LEU A 431 -11.90 -10.42 -21.09
N ARG A 432 -11.78 -9.15 -21.50
CA ARG A 432 -11.71 -8.78 -22.92
C ARG A 432 -10.31 -8.99 -23.49
N THR A 433 -9.26 -8.72 -22.72
CA THR A 433 -7.87 -8.96 -23.13
C THR A 433 -7.34 -10.27 -22.55
N GLY A 434 -7.68 -11.39 -23.18
CA GLY A 434 -7.09 -12.71 -22.90
C GLY A 434 -5.84 -12.96 -23.75
N GLY A 435 -4.67 -13.04 -23.12
CA GLY A 435 -3.42 -13.44 -23.79
C GLY A 435 -3.41 -14.93 -24.19
N PRO A 436 -2.46 -15.37 -25.04
CA PRO A 436 -2.34 -16.77 -25.46
C PRO A 436 -2.16 -17.73 -24.27
N ASP A 437 -1.50 -17.28 -23.19
CA ASP A 437 -1.29 -18.07 -21.99
C ASP A 437 -2.61 -18.36 -21.24
N LEU A 438 -3.51 -17.37 -21.16
CA LEU A 438 -4.85 -17.57 -20.58
C LEU A 438 -5.68 -18.53 -21.44
N ALA A 439 -5.65 -18.39 -22.76
CA ALA A 439 -6.33 -19.34 -23.66
C ALA A 439 -5.78 -20.77 -23.49
N ALA A 440 -4.46 -20.92 -23.33
CA ALA A 440 -3.82 -22.21 -23.09
C ALA A 440 -4.15 -22.79 -21.70
N ALA A 441 -4.24 -21.96 -20.66
CA ALA A 441 -4.62 -22.37 -19.30
C ALA A 441 -6.10 -22.78 -19.24
N VAL A 442 -7.01 -21.97 -19.79
CA VAL A 442 -8.44 -22.29 -19.96
C VAL A 442 -8.61 -23.62 -20.69
N ALA A 443 -7.87 -23.85 -21.77
CA ALA A 443 -7.91 -25.12 -22.49
C ALA A 443 -7.38 -26.31 -21.68
N ARG A 444 -6.44 -26.12 -20.74
CA ARG A 444 -5.96 -27.17 -19.82
C ARG A 444 -6.98 -27.46 -18.72
N ALA A 445 -7.47 -26.43 -18.03
CA ALA A 445 -8.52 -26.53 -17.02
C ALA A 445 -9.77 -27.24 -17.56
N GLN A 446 -10.28 -26.83 -18.72
CA GLN A 446 -11.40 -27.51 -19.37
C GLN A 446 -11.13 -28.98 -19.74
N ARG A 447 -9.88 -29.37 -20.03
CA ARG A 447 -9.53 -30.78 -20.26
C ARG A 447 -9.52 -31.59 -18.97
N VAL A 448 -9.09 -31.01 -17.85
CA VAL A 448 -9.10 -31.67 -16.54
C VAL A 448 -10.54 -31.82 -16.00
N LEU A 449 -11.40 -30.81 -16.18
CA LEU A 449 -12.81 -30.93 -15.81
C LEU A 449 -13.61 -31.91 -16.70
N ARG A 450 -13.25 -32.03 -17.98
CA ARG A 450 -13.87 -33.01 -18.92
C ARG A 450 -13.24 -34.40 -18.85
N ALA A 451 -12.10 -34.56 -18.18
CA ALA A 451 -11.53 -35.88 -17.97
C ALA A 451 -12.45 -36.67 -17.05
N ASP A 452 -12.71 -37.92 -17.38
CA ASP A 452 -13.40 -38.86 -16.50
C ASP A 452 -12.44 -39.23 -15.36
N VAL A 453 -12.34 -38.34 -14.39
CA VAL A 453 -11.53 -38.52 -13.18
C VAL A 453 -12.26 -39.52 -12.30
N ASP A 454 -11.71 -40.74 -12.20
CA ASP A 454 -12.31 -41.82 -11.40
C ASP A 454 -12.65 -41.32 -9.98
N PRO A 455 -13.94 -41.28 -9.59
CA PRO A 455 -14.35 -40.86 -8.25
C PRO A 455 -13.74 -41.73 -7.13
N ARG A 456 -13.19 -42.90 -7.49
CA ARG A 456 -12.52 -43.84 -6.60
C ARG A 456 -11.00 -43.61 -6.50
N ASP A 457 -10.42 -42.67 -7.27
CA ASP A 457 -9.03 -42.21 -7.14
C ASP A 457 -8.94 -40.71 -6.76
N PRO A 458 -9.43 -40.32 -5.57
CA PRO A 458 -9.41 -38.92 -5.14
C PRO A 458 -8.00 -38.33 -5.00
N VAL A 459 -6.96 -39.14 -4.82
CA VAL A 459 -5.56 -38.66 -4.78
C VAL A 459 -5.08 -38.33 -6.19
N GLY A 460 -5.40 -39.17 -7.19
CA GLY A 460 -5.20 -38.85 -8.60
C GLY A 460 -5.99 -37.61 -9.04
N ALA A 461 -7.22 -37.44 -8.54
CA ALA A 461 -8.05 -36.26 -8.77
C ALA A 461 -7.40 -34.97 -8.24
N VAL A 462 -6.98 -34.99 -6.96
CA VAL A 462 -6.35 -33.83 -6.29
C VAL A 462 -5.10 -33.35 -7.03
N ASP A 463 -4.22 -34.25 -7.46
CA ASP A 463 -3.00 -33.93 -8.22
C ASP A 463 -3.32 -33.25 -9.57
N ALA A 464 -4.24 -33.83 -10.34
CA ALA A 464 -4.66 -33.29 -11.64
C ALA A 464 -5.33 -31.91 -11.53
N LEU A 465 -6.18 -31.72 -10.51
CA LEU A 465 -6.89 -30.46 -10.25
C LEU A 465 -5.95 -29.38 -9.71
N THR A 466 -5.08 -29.68 -8.75
CA THR A 466 -4.09 -28.73 -8.19
C THR A 466 -3.26 -28.08 -9.30
N LYS A 467 -2.77 -28.89 -10.24
CA LYS A 467 -2.00 -28.41 -11.39
C LYS A 467 -2.83 -27.51 -12.32
N ALA A 468 -4.09 -27.85 -12.56
CA ALA A 468 -4.99 -27.02 -13.38
C ALA A 468 -5.34 -25.70 -12.70
N ASN A 469 -5.56 -25.70 -11.38
CA ASN A 469 -5.83 -24.51 -10.57
C ASN A 469 -4.64 -23.53 -10.63
N THR A 470 -3.44 -24.01 -10.31
CA THR A 470 -2.22 -23.19 -10.32
C THR A 470 -1.97 -22.57 -11.71
N ASP A 471 -2.23 -23.32 -12.77
CA ASP A 471 -2.10 -22.84 -14.15
C ASP A 471 -3.12 -21.74 -14.52
N ILE A 472 -4.38 -21.84 -14.08
CA ILE A 472 -5.41 -20.85 -14.40
C ILE A 472 -5.31 -19.61 -13.50
N ASP A 473 -4.98 -19.78 -12.22
CA ASP A 473 -4.68 -18.70 -11.27
C ASP A 473 -3.61 -17.75 -11.81
N ALA A 474 -2.45 -18.29 -12.19
CA ALA A 474 -1.31 -17.52 -12.68
C ALA A 474 -1.66 -16.77 -13.97
N ALA A 475 -2.39 -17.42 -14.89
CA ALA A 475 -2.82 -16.80 -16.14
C ALA A 475 -3.89 -15.71 -15.93
N LEU A 476 -4.82 -15.91 -14.99
CA LEU A 476 -5.82 -14.92 -14.60
C LEU A 476 -5.19 -13.70 -13.92
N ALA A 477 -4.21 -13.91 -13.03
CA ALA A 477 -3.48 -12.81 -12.38
C ALA A 477 -2.78 -11.94 -13.42
N SER A 478 -2.05 -12.55 -14.36
CA SER A 478 -1.40 -11.86 -15.48
C SER A 478 -2.41 -11.09 -16.35
N ALA A 479 -3.51 -11.73 -16.76
CA ALA A 479 -4.52 -11.10 -17.60
C ALA A 479 -5.27 -9.95 -16.90
N ARG A 480 -5.60 -10.08 -15.61
CA ARG A 480 -6.19 -9.00 -14.79
C ARG A 480 -5.24 -7.81 -14.68
N THR A 481 -3.93 -8.04 -14.51
CA THR A 481 -2.93 -6.97 -14.51
C THR A 481 -2.82 -6.29 -15.88
N ALA A 482 -2.86 -7.04 -16.98
CA ALA A 482 -2.83 -6.47 -18.34
C ALA A 482 -4.07 -5.61 -18.64
N GLU A 483 -5.28 -6.07 -18.33
CA GLU A 483 -6.54 -5.32 -18.51
C GLU A 483 -6.54 -4.02 -17.66
N GLU A 484 -6.06 -4.07 -16.41
CA GLU A 484 -5.95 -2.89 -15.54
C GLU A 484 -4.92 -1.87 -16.07
N GLN A 485 -3.77 -2.33 -16.59
CA GLN A 485 -2.80 -1.46 -17.24
C GLN A 485 -3.36 -0.83 -18.52
N HIS A 486 -4.07 -1.61 -19.35
CA HIS A 486 -4.73 -1.13 -20.56
C HIS A 486 -5.79 -0.06 -20.23
N ARG A 487 -6.60 -0.30 -19.19
CA ARG A 487 -7.60 0.65 -18.68
C ARG A 487 -6.97 1.97 -18.23
N ARG A 488 -5.88 1.92 -17.44
CA ARG A 488 -5.13 3.11 -17.01
C ARG A 488 -4.51 3.87 -18.18
N ALA A 489 -3.91 3.14 -19.13
CA ALA A 489 -3.32 3.75 -20.32
C ALA A 489 -4.37 4.48 -21.16
N THR A 490 -5.54 3.87 -21.37
CA THR A 490 -6.68 4.48 -22.07
C THR A 490 -7.13 5.78 -21.38
N GLN A 491 -7.31 5.76 -20.06
CA GLN A 491 -7.72 6.95 -19.28
C GLN A 491 -6.68 8.10 -19.32
N ALA A 492 -5.38 7.76 -19.33
CA ALA A 492 -4.31 8.74 -19.43
C ALA A 492 -4.11 9.28 -20.86
N LEU A 493 -4.39 8.46 -21.88
CA LEU A 493 -4.27 8.81 -23.29
C LEU A 493 -5.19 9.98 -23.68
N ASP A 494 -6.44 9.95 -23.22
CA ASP A 494 -7.42 11.01 -23.51
C ASP A 494 -6.94 12.40 -23.05
N ALA A 495 -6.25 12.47 -21.90
CA ALA A 495 -5.63 13.71 -21.42
C ALA A 495 -4.41 14.09 -22.27
N ALA A 496 -3.46 13.16 -22.46
CA ALA A 496 -2.25 13.41 -23.22
C ALA A 496 -2.52 13.85 -24.67
N LEU A 497 -3.54 13.31 -25.33
CA LEU A 497 -3.96 13.74 -26.68
C LEU A 497 -4.52 15.15 -26.71
N ARG A 498 -5.24 15.60 -25.66
CA ARG A 498 -5.71 16.99 -25.56
C ARG A 498 -4.53 17.95 -25.36
N ASP A 499 -3.63 17.61 -24.44
CA ASP A 499 -2.48 18.44 -24.09
C ASP A 499 -1.52 18.58 -25.29
N ALA A 500 -1.20 17.47 -25.97
CA ALA A 500 -0.39 17.47 -27.18
C ALA A 500 -1.01 18.32 -28.31
N ARG A 501 -2.33 18.17 -28.58
CA ARG A 501 -3.04 19.00 -29.58
C ARG A 501 -2.99 20.48 -29.25
N GLY A 502 -3.16 20.85 -27.98
CA GLY A 502 -3.05 22.23 -27.50
C GLY A 502 -1.65 22.78 -27.74
N ARG A 503 -0.61 22.06 -27.30
CA ARG A 503 0.79 22.49 -27.39
C ARG A 503 1.29 22.57 -28.84
N ILE A 504 0.91 21.62 -29.70
CA ILE A 504 1.17 21.68 -31.16
C ILE A 504 0.50 22.89 -31.80
N THR A 505 -0.74 23.21 -31.40
CA THR A 505 -1.45 24.39 -31.92
C THR A 505 -0.75 25.69 -31.51
N GLN A 506 -0.31 25.80 -30.25
CA GLN A 506 0.49 26.92 -29.76
C GLN A 506 1.81 27.06 -30.52
N ALA A 507 2.56 25.97 -30.68
CA ALA A 507 3.82 25.95 -31.43
C ALA A 507 3.62 26.39 -32.89
N ARG A 508 2.60 25.86 -33.57
CA ARG A 508 2.25 26.22 -34.95
C ARG A 508 1.87 27.70 -35.09
N GLN A 509 1.12 28.26 -34.14
CA GLN A 509 0.79 29.69 -34.11
C GLN A 509 2.05 30.54 -33.93
N TYR A 510 2.93 30.20 -32.97
CA TYR A 510 4.17 30.93 -32.72
C TYR A 510 5.09 30.94 -33.95
N VAL A 511 5.34 29.77 -34.55
CA VAL A 511 6.18 29.62 -35.76
C VAL A 511 5.59 30.36 -36.96
N THR A 512 4.25 30.47 -37.04
CA THR A 512 3.57 31.22 -38.10
C THR A 512 3.66 32.73 -37.91
N ALA A 513 3.50 33.23 -36.67
CA ALA A 513 3.63 34.64 -36.35
C ALA A 513 5.06 35.16 -36.58
N HIS A 514 6.07 34.34 -36.26
CA HIS A 514 7.49 34.69 -36.35
C HIS A 514 8.20 34.10 -37.59
N ARG A 515 7.45 33.95 -38.69
CA ARG A 515 7.86 33.16 -39.87
C ARG A 515 9.20 33.54 -40.50
N GLY A 516 9.64 34.80 -40.34
CA GLY A 516 10.91 35.32 -40.86
C GLY A 516 12.10 35.25 -39.89
N GLY A 517 11.87 34.98 -38.60
CA GLY A 517 12.93 34.86 -37.59
C GLY A 517 13.18 33.42 -37.14
N VAL A 518 12.15 32.56 -37.13
CA VAL A 518 12.29 31.15 -36.75
C VAL A 518 13.09 30.36 -37.78
N GLY A 519 13.97 29.48 -37.32
CA GLY A 519 14.89 28.63 -38.07
C GLY A 519 14.32 27.27 -38.50
N SER A 520 15.15 26.45 -39.15
CA SER A 520 14.71 25.12 -39.63
C SER A 520 14.50 24.12 -38.50
N THR A 521 15.32 24.17 -37.44
CA THR A 521 15.26 23.24 -36.30
C THR A 521 13.88 23.23 -35.63
N ALA A 522 13.36 24.40 -35.26
CA ALA A 522 12.02 24.54 -34.67
C ALA A 522 10.91 24.00 -35.57
N ARG A 523 11.00 24.20 -36.89
CA ARG A 523 10.04 23.65 -37.87
C ARG A 523 10.11 22.13 -37.98
N THR A 524 11.32 21.56 -37.95
CA THR A 524 11.51 20.10 -37.90
C THR A 524 10.93 19.52 -36.61
N ARG A 525 11.16 20.15 -35.44
CA ARG A 525 10.57 19.72 -34.17
C ARG A 525 9.03 19.77 -34.20
N LEU A 526 8.44 20.80 -34.79
CA LEU A 526 6.99 20.86 -34.98
C LEU A 526 6.48 19.73 -35.89
N SER A 527 7.19 19.40 -36.96
CA SER A 527 6.82 18.29 -37.85
C SER A 527 6.92 16.92 -37.18
N GLU A 528 7.92 16.70 -36.31
CA GLU A 528 8.03 15.46 -35.51
C GLU A 528 6.95 15.42 -34.40
N ALA A 529 6.53 16.56 -33.87
CA ALA A 529 5.40 16.66 -32.95
C ALA A 529 4.07 16.26 -33.61
N GLU A 530 3.82 16.78 -34.82
CA GLU A 530 2.64 16.43 -35.63
C GLU A 530 2.64 14.93 -35.96
N ARG A 531 3.78 14.39 -36.42
CA ARG A 531 3.95 12.96 -36.68
C ARG A 531 3.67 12.08 -35.45
N ALA A 532 4.26 12.41 -34.31
CA ALA A 532 4.07 11.64 -33.08
C ALA A 532 2.62 11.73 -32.54
N LEU A 533 1.89 12.80 -32.86
CA LEU A 533 0.45 12.88 -32.59
C LEU A 533 -0.35 11.96 -33.51
N ASP A 534 -0.02 11.90 -34.80
CA ASP A 534 -0.67 11.00 -35.75
C ASP A 534 -0.41 9.52 -35.38
N ASP A 535 0.83 9.15 -35.07
CA ASP A 535 1.19 7.83 -34.53
C ASP A 535 0.37 7.49 -33.26
N ALA A 536 0.13 8.47 -32.38
CA ALA A 536 -0.68 8.29 -31.17
C ALA A 536 -2.17 8.07 -31.46
N LEU A 537 -2.69 8.67 -32.54
CA LEU A 537 -4.10 8.53 -32.94
C LEU A 537 -4.35 7.19 -33.63
N ASP A 538 -3.44 6.75 -34.49
CA ASP A 538 -3.51 5.43 -35.14
C ASP A 538 -3.45 4.30 -34.10
N LEU A 539 -2.58 4.43 -33.10
CA LEU A 539 -2.41 3.43 -32.03
C LEU A 539 -3.52 3.48 -30.97
N ALA A 540 -4.32 4.54 -30.88
CA ALA A 540 -5.23 4.80 -29.76
C ALA A 540 -6.26 3.69 -29.50
N THR A 541 -6.61 2.91 -30.53
CA THR A 541 -7.60 1.82 -30.45
C THR A 541 -6.97 0.43 -30.34
N THR A 542 -5.71 0.26 -30.75
CA THR A 542 -5.03 -1.05 -30.82
C THR A 542 -3.98 -1.25 -29.72
N ASP A 543 -3.31 -0.17 -29.29
CA ASP A 543 -2.29 -0.19 -28.25
C ASP A 543 -2.28 1.17 -27.50
N PRO A 544 -3.18 1.35 -26.51
CA PRO A 544 -3.23 2.59 -25.73
C PRO A 544 -1.94 2.88 -24.94
N GLN A 545 -1.09 1.88 -24.68
CA GLN A 545 0.18 2.08 -23.98
C GLN A 545 1.20 2.77 -24.90
N ARG A 546 1.36 2.29 -26.14
CA ARG A 546 2.21 2.96 -27.14
C ARG A 546 1.61 4.28 -27.59
N ALA A 547 0.29 4.37 -27.76
CA ALA A 547 -0.39 5.63 -28.05
C ALA A 547 -0.11 6.70 -26.99
N LEU A 548 -0.13 6.35 -25.70
CA LEU A 548 0.19 7.27 -24.60
C LEU A 548 1.65 7.74 -24.64
N GLN A 549 2.57 6.85 -25.03
CA GLN A 549 3.99 7.22 -25.20
C GLN A 549 4.17 8.17 -26.39
N ALA A 550 3.52 7.89 -27.52
CA ALA A 550 3.55 8.75 -28.71
C ALA A 550 2.93 10.13 -28.44
N ALA A 551 1.78 10.21 -27.73
CA ALA A 551 1.15 11.46 -27.34
C ALA A 551 2.06 12.32 -26.44
N ARG A 552 2.77 11.71 -25.49
CA ARG A 552 3.77 12.40 -24.65
C ARG A 552 5.00 12.85 -25.44
N ALA A 553 5.45 12.06 -26.43
CA ALA A 553 6.53 12.47 -27.32
C ALA A 553 6.12 13.67 -28.20
N ALA A 554 4.89 13.67 -28.71
CA ALA A 554 4.30 14.79 -29.45
C ALA A 554 4.29 16.09 -28.63
N GLU A 555 3.90 16.00 -27.35
CA GLU A 555 3.93 17.12 -26.42
C GLU A 555 5.37 17.65 -26.19
N GLN A 556 6.35 16.75 -26.01
CA GLN A 556 7.76 17.12 -25.82
C GLN A 556 8.39 17.75 -27.07
N TYR A 557 8.07 17.23 -28.26
CA TYR A 557 8.53 17.85 -29.51
C TYR A 557 7.89 19.22 -29.75
N ALA A 558 6.62 19.40 -29.38
CA ALA A 558 5.95 20.71 -29.45
C ALA A 558 6.56 21.72 -28.45
N ALA A 559 6.99 21.26 -27.27
CA ALA A 559 7.76 22.06 -26.33
C ALA A 559 9.09 22.54 -26.96
N ALA A 560 9.90 21.59 -27.43
CA ALA A 560 11.20 21.89 -28.06
C ALA A 560 11.05 22.79 -29.30
N ALA A 561 9.96 22.67 -30.06
CA ALA A 561 9.67 23.56 -31.20
C ALA A 561 9.43 25.01 -30.77
N ILE A 562 8.84 25.25 -29.59
CA ILE A 562 8.65 26.60 -29.02
C ILE A 562 9.98 27.13 -28.47
N ASP A 563 10.73 26.30 -27.75
CA ASP A 563 12.01 26.71 -27.14
C ASP A 563 13.04 27.11 -28.21
N GLU A 564 13.27 26.26 -29.22
CA GLU A 564 14.14 26.57 -30.37
C GLU A 564 13.66 27.81 -31.14
N ALA A 565 12.34 28.01 -31.28
CA ALA A 565 11.79 29.19 -31.95
C ALA A 565 11.98 30.49 -31.14
N ASN A 566 12.05 30.42 -29.81
CA ASN A 566 12.42 31.56 -28.96
C ASN A 566 13.92 31.87 -29.06
N ASP A 567 14.78 30.84 -29.08
CA ASP A 567 16.23 31.00 -29.22
C ASP A 567 16.61 31.61 -30.59
N ASP A 568 15.99 31.14 -31.67
CA ASP A 568 16.11 31.72 -33.02
C ASP A 568 15.75 33.23 -33.03
N MET A 569 14.71 33.62 -32.29
CA MET A 569 14.27 35.01 -32.16
C MET A 569 15.19 35.84 -31.24
N GLY A 570 15.75 35.24 -30.19
CA GLY A 570 16.71 35.88 -29.28
C GLY A 570 18.11 36.06 -29.89
N GLY A 571 18.45 35.29 -30.93
CA GLY A 571 19.75 35.30 -31.60
C GLY A 571 20.03 36.47 -32.55
N TRP A 572 19.10 37.41 -32.74
CA TRP A 572 19.21 38.47 -33.76
C TRP A 572 20.33 39.49 -33.46
N PRO A 573 21.47 39.50 -34.18
CA PRO A 573 22.59 40.38 -33.85
C PRO A 573 22.43 41.72 -34.56
N GLY A 574 21.73 42.67 -33.92
CA GLY A 574 21.89 44.09 -34.25
C GLY A 574 20.65 44.98 -34.16
N ALA A 575 20.38 45.53 -32.97
CA ALA A 575 19.88 46.90 -32.80
C ALA A 575 20.02 47.36 -31.32
N GLY A 576 20.77 48.44 -31.07
CA GLY A 576 20.73 49.18 -29.78
C GLY A 576 21.70 48.69 -28.69
N GLY A 577 22.86 49.33 -28.58
CA GLY A 577 23.76 49.17 -27.42
C GLY A 577 23.42 50.13 -26.26
N GLY A 578 23.69 49.74 -25.02
CA GLY A 578 23.44 50.58 -23.84
C GLY A 578 23.79 49.91 -22.50
N MET A 579 25.02 50.14 -22.04
CA MET A 579 25.61 49.70 -20.76
C MET A 579 24.68 49.79 -19.52
N GLY A 580 24.57 48.72 -18.71
CA GLY A 580 23.90 48.76 -17.39
C GLY A 580 23.78 47.37 -16.74
N GLY A 581 24.71 47.00 -15.85
CA GLY A 581 24.86 45.60 -15.41
C GLY A 581 24.04 45.19 -14.17
N GLY A 582 23.77 43.88 -14.05
CA GLY A 582 23.17 43.30 -12.84
C GLY A 582 22.88 41.79 -12.89
N ARG A 583 23.79 40.98 -12.35
CA ARG A 583 23.61 39.60 -11.82
C ARG A 583 22.80 38.55 -12.63
N GLY A 584 23.52 37.50 -13.05
CA GLY A 584 23.16 36.11 -12.68
C GLY A 584 22.02 35.42 -13.43
N GLY A 585 22.31 34.92 -14.65
CA GLY A 585 21.54 33.88 -15.31
C GLY A 585 22.34 32.57 -15.36
N ALA A 586 21.76 31.45 -14.91
CA ALA A 586 22.45 30.17 -14.86
C ALA A 586 22.51 29.51 -16.25
N GLN A 587 23.70 29.04 -16.63
CA GLN A 587 23.86 28.09 -17.73
C GLN A 587 23.44 26.70 -17.26
N LEU A 588 22.24 26.28 -17.67
CA LEU A 588 21.73 24.91 -17.66
C LEU A 588 21.25 24.70 -19.10
N GLY A 589 21.93 23.97 -19.98
CA GLY A 589 22.18 22.52 -19.98
C GLY A 589 21.69 22.05 -21.35
N GLY A 590 22.32 21.17 -22.11
CA GLY A 590 23.14 20.03 -21.69
C GLY A 590 22.58 18.78 -22.37
N LEU A 591 22.99 18.53 -23.62
CA LEU A 591 23.03 17.22 -24.30
C LEU A 591 21.90 16.20 -23.99
N VAL A 592 20.89 16.13 -24.88
CA VAL A 592 20.29 14.84 -25.29
C VAL A 592 19.99 14.84 -26.80
N THR A 593 21.02 14.67 -27.63
CA THR A 593 20.86 14.02 -28.94
C THR A 593 21.13 12.53 -28.76
N GLY A 594 20.08 11.70 -28.85
CA GLY A 594 20.20 10.28 -28.54
C GLY A 594 18.93 9.46 -28.74
N ILE A 595 18.15 9.71 -29.79
CA ILE A 595 17.11 8.76 -30.22
C ILE A 595 17.80 7.64 -31.00
N VAL A 596 18.04 6.51 -30.32
CA VAL A 596 18.31 5.23 -30.97
C VAL A 596 16.97 4.55 -31.21
N LEU A 597 16.63 4.30 -32.48
CA LEU A 597 15.39 3.63 -32.85
C LEU A 597 15.69 2.34 -33.62
N GLY A 598 15.61 1.21 -32.90
CA GLY A 598 15.36 -0.12 -33.45
C GLY A 598 16.56 -0.99 -33.87
N GLY A 599 16.57 -2.24 -33.39
CA GLY A 599 16.86 -3.38 -34.27
C GLY A 599 17.86 -4.46 -33.79
N ALA A 600 17.30 -5.57 -33.27
CA ALA A 600 17.84 -6.94 -33.28
C ALA A 600 19.13 -7.31 -32.48
N GLY A 601 19.10 -8.47 -31.82
CA GLY A 601 20.32 -9.16 -31.33
C GLY A 601 20.22 -9.87 -29.97
N THR A 602 19.59 -11.04 -29.94
CA THR A 602 19.91 -12.23 -29.10
C THR A 602 20.91 -12.12 -27.93
N GLY A 603 20.55 -12.65 -26.73
CA GLY A 603 21.53 -13.17 -25.76
C GLY A 603 21.16 -13.12 -24.28
N GLU A 604 20.65 -14.25 -23.76
CA GLU A 604 20.78 -14.84 -22.40
C GLU A 604 21.11 -14.02 -21.12
N GLY A 605 20.39 -14.35 -20.03
CA GLY A 605 20.68 -13.99 -18.63
C GLY A 605 20.04 -12.67 -18.17
N GLY A 606 19.30 -12.56 -17.07
CA GLY A 606 19.06 -13.48 -15.95
C GLY A 606 19.27 -12.75 -14.61
N VAL A 607 18.50 -13.14 -13.57
CA VAL A 607 18.55 -12.71 -12.15
C VAL A 607 17.60 -11.56 -11.72
N ASP A 608 16.87 -11.86 -10.64
CA ASP A 608 15.92 -11.03 -9.88
C ASP A 608 16.50 -9.79 -9.19
N VAL A 609 15.64 -8.78 -8.95
CA VAL A 609 15.46 -8.16 -7.61
C VAL A 609 13.99 -7.80 -7.40
N GLY A 610 13.41 -8.18 -6.26
CA GLY A 610 12.03 -7.85 -5.88
C GLY A 610 11.87 -6.52 -5.10
N VAL A 611 10.91 -6.52 -4.15
CA VAL A 611 10.41 -5.37 -3.36
C VAL A 611 9.42 -4.48 -4.16
N GLY A 612 8.20 -4.17 -3.71
CA GLY A 612 7.53 -4.45 -2.43
C GLY A 612 7.07 -3.15 -1.74
N GLY A 613 5.78 -3.06 -1.37
CA GLY A 613 5.23 -1.94 -0.58
C GLY A 613 4.15 -1.14 -1.30
N GLY A 614 2.90 -1.27 -0.82
CA GLY A 614 1.75 -0.51 -1.32
C GLY A 614 1.35 0.64 -0.41
N PHE A 615 0.47 1.51 -0.90
CA PHE A 615 -0.31 2.45 -0.10
C PHE A 615 -1.77 2.43 -0.59
N GLY A 616 -2.70 2.17 0.33
CA GLY A 616 -4.14 2.18 0.05
C GLY A 616 -4.76 3.57 0.28
N GLY A 617 -5.92 3.80 -0.31
CA GLY A 617 -6.73 4.99 -0.10
C GLY A 617 -8.22 4.75 -0.43
N GLY A 618 -9.08 5.66 0.04
CA GLY A 618 -10.54 5.70 -0.17
C GLY A 618 -11.19 6.59 0.89
N GLY A 619 -12.36 7.23 0.72
CA GLY A 619 -13.26 7.50 -0.44
C GLY A 619 -13.92 8.89 -0.20
N GLY A 620 -14.99 9.39 -0.86
CA GLY A 620 -15.93 8.91 -1.89
C GLY A 620 -17.35 9.52 -1.71
N PHE A 621 -18.01 9.93 -2.82
CA PHE A 621 -19.46 10.30 -3.00
C PHE A 621 -19.99 11.67 -2.43
N SER A 622 -21.08 12.34 -2.90
CA SER A 622 -21.82 12.41 -4.21
C SER A 622 -23.01 13.43 -4.25
N GLY A 623 -23.31 14.06 -5.42
CA GLY A 623 -24.58 14.78 -5.76
C GLY A 623 -24.59 16.32 -5.53
N GLY A 624 -25.33 17.21 -6.21
CA GLY A 624 -26.16 17.17 -7.44
C GLY A 624 -27.64 17.61 -7.26
N GLY A 625 -28.25 18.60 -7.96
CA GLY A 625 -27.78 19.65 -8.90
C GLY A 625 -28.79 20.06 -10.00
N GLY A 626 -29.07 21.38 -10.22
CA GLY A 626 -29.90 21.90 -11.34
C GLY A 626 -30.42 23.36 -11.24
N GLY A 627 -30.49 24.12 -12.36
CA GLY A 627 -31.67 24.99 -12.63
C GLY A 627 -31.64 26.55 -12.72
N GLY A 628 -30.58 27.21 -13.22
CA GLY A 628 -30.58 28.49 -13.99
C GLY A 628 -31.50 29.72 -13.69
N GLY A 629 -30.87 30.90 -13.51
CA GLY A 629 -31.41 32.19 -14.01
C GLY A 629 -31.30 33.44 -13.09
N GLY A 630 -30.14 34.11 -13.07
CA GLY A 630 -29.94 35.40 -12.36
C GLY A 630 -28.52 35.49 -11.79
N GLY A 631 -27.73 36.50 -12.19
CA GLY A 631 -26.27 36.51 -12.02
C GLY A 631 -25.71 37.20 -10.76
N GLY A 632 -26.50 37.36 -9.70
CA GLY A 632 -26.08 38.02 -8.46
C GLY A 632 -26.52 37.24 -7.23
N PHE A 633 -25.76 37.37 -6.13
CA PHE A 633 -26.13 36.75 -4.85
C PHE A 633 -27.38 37.44 -4.25
N SER A 634 -28.34 36.62 -3.85
CA SER A 634 -29.47 37.01 -3.01
C SER A 634 -29.67 35.94 -1.96
N GLY A 635 -29.56 36.31 -0.68
CA GLY A 635 -29.63 35.37 0.43
C GLY A 635 -29.99 36.06 1.74
N GLY A 636 -30.95 35.49 2.46
CA GLY A 636 -31.49 36.07 3.68
C GLY A 636 -32.36 35.08 4.45
N GLY A 637 -32.78 35.45 5.65
CA GLY A 637 -33.71 34.66 6.47
C GLY A 637 -33.57 34.90 7.97
N ARG A 638 -34.34 34.13 8.75
CA ARG A 638 -34.35 34.23 10.22
C ARG A 638 -33.13 33.56 10.85
N PHE A 639 -32.62 34.13 11.94
CA PHE A 639 -31.40 33.67 12.63
C PHE A 639 -31.54 33.45 14.15
#